data_AF-A0A397DQS5-F1
#
_entry.id   AF-A0A397DQS5-F1
#
_cell.length_a   1.000
_cell.length_b   1.000
_cell.length_c   1.000
_cell.angle_alpha   90.00
_cell.angle_beta   90.00
_cell.angle_gamma   90.00
#
_symmetry.space_group_name_H-M   'P 1'
#
loop_
_entity.id
_entity.type
_entity.pdbx_description
1 polymer ?
#
loop_
_entity_poly.entity_id
_entity_poly.type
_entity_poly.pdbx_seq_one_letter_code
_entity_poly.pdbx_strand_id
1 'polypeptide(L)'
;MLFCFDDLVDDVRPGDKIQVTGIFRAVPLRATVKQRVVKSVFKTYVDVVHFRKVDELYNQGVDGFKDANAVDAVTMAKLGSCPKLHCFYEFKRIAADPLVYENLSHSLAPSIWELDDVKKGVLCQLFGGARKGGSGGPEKKHTRSDLNVLLCGDPGTSKSQLLSYVHKLAPRGIYTSGKGSSAVGLTASVVRDMETGDLVLESGALVLSDEGICCIDEFDKMSDSARSVLHEVMEQQTVSIAKAGIICSLNARASILASANPIESRYNPAKSVIENINILPTLLSRFDLIYLILDRPNADADRQLARHIVSMYYDGYTVSATTRTSEVIPMSVLSEYIAYAKKHVHPKLTEAAAADLIAGYLDLRRMGNSRKNITATPRQLESLIRISEALAKMKLSDAGGFNEREKVRSRLTCVFACLVTSSEVAEALRLMHVATQKAAMDPRTGTIDMDMITTGLATLDRQTLSVMVADLKLILEAAEGAMSLGEAKRKLDEARNAETKPTDFQSAIRLLEEESLVQISHGSLRKSTNDGYVNQSTFNHSTRNLSNDRSKSNNTGTRTNTSGVDTFRPIQAPADPTENYFPELMPFRIDHNEVLLTRAISRGAFGVVWLGHYHGQPVAIKRMIEGDDQAVLFSKEIQIMGRLKAPNIVEFIGSTWTSGMDLSAVTEFMDGGDVRTLLENPKIQLSWPAQKVNIAIDVALALAYLHGLTPKLIHRDLKSKNVLLTSNMVAKLSDFGLSRNRSYEETLTAGVGTVRWTAPEVMLGDIYSEISDVYSFGVVLSELDTREIPFDDQKSSKAGGAPDMSIVVKVARGELRPTFSPDCPASILQIAKACLQFDPALRPSSARVVEMLQQAKLEFTLNGQ
;
A
#
# COMPACT_ATOMS: atom_id res chain seq x y z
N MET A 1 6.57 17.51 24.30
CA MET A 1 7.27 18.79 24.00
C MET A 1 8.77 18.59 24.14
N LEU A 2 9.52 19.31 23.32
CA LEU A 2 10.99 19.33 23.31
C LEU A 2 11.42 20.74 23.73
N PHE A 3 12.36 20.85 24.66
CA PHE A 3 12.98 22.12 25.00
C PHE A 3 14.43 22.08 24.54
N CYS A 4 14.81 23.04 23.70
CA CYS A 4 16.19 23.26 23.27
C CYS A 4 16.76 24.43 24.08
N PHE A 5 18.05 24.37 24.37
CA PHE A 5 18.77 25.42 25.10
C PHE A 5 19.91 25.97 24.26
N ASP A 6 20.19 27.26 24.44
CA ASP A 6 21.35 27.99 23.93
C ASP A 6 21.64 27.72 22.44
N ASP A 7 22.73 26.99 22.17
CA ASP A 7 23.27 26.75 20.83
C ASP A 7 22.37 25.85 19.96
N LEU A 8 21.47 25.08 20.57
CA LEU A 8 20.56 24.16 19.88
C LEU A 8 19.28 24.84 19.36
N VAL A 9 19.11 26.13 19.64
CA VAL A 9 17.95 26.92 19.23
C VAL A 9 18.09 27.30 17.75
N ASP A 10 17.04 27.04 16.96
CA ASP A 10 16.95 27.32 15.51
C ASP A 10 17.79 26.43 14.57
N ASP A 11 18.49 25.44 15.11
CA ASP A 11 19.23 24.48 14.27
C ASP A 11 18.34 23.50 13.50
N VAL A 12 17.08 23.31 13.94
CA VAL A 12 16.10 22.42 13.31
C VAL A 12 14.95 23.22 12.73
N ARG A 13 14.60 22.95 11.47
CA ARG A 13 13.45 23.58 10.82
C ARG A 13 12.22 22.69 10.90
N PRO A 14 10.99 23.27 10.91
CA PRO A 14 9.77 22.50 10.79
C PRO A 14 9.81 21.61 9.53
N GLY A 15 9.57 20.31 9.69
CA GLY A 15 9.61 19.32 8.60
C GLY A 15 10.88 18.45 8.53
N ASP A 16 11.91 18.75 9.33
CA ASP A 16 13.12 17.92 9.43
C ASP A 16 12.87 16.68 10.31
N LYS A 17 13.30 15.50 9.84
CA LYS A 17 13.33 14.29 10.67
C LYS A 17 14.59 14.33 11.54
N ILE A 18 14.40 14.50 12.84
CA ILE A 18 15.47 14.53 13.82
C ILE A 18 15.40 13.33 14.75
N GLN A 19 16.55 12.74 15.05
CA GLN A 19 16.70 11.89 16.20
C GLN A 19 17.07 12.77 17.38
N VAL A 20 16.17 12.87 18.36
CA VAL A 20 16.41 13.64 19.57
C VAL A 20 16.97 12.73 20.64
N THR A 21 18.10 13.13 21.22
CA THR A 21 18.61 12.59 22.48
C THR A 21 18.48 13.64 23.57
N GLY A 22 17.89 13.26 24.69
CA GLY A 22 17.55 14.22 25.72
C GLY A 22 17.16 13.56 27.04
N ILE A 23 17.03 14.40 28.06
CA ILE A 23 16.66 13.98 29.41
C ILE A 23 15.15 14.11 29.53
N PHE A 24 14.48 13.01 29.86
CA PHE A 24 13.05 13.03 30.13
C PHE A 24 12.81 13.70 31.49
N ARG A 25 12.07 14.82 31.49
CA ARG A 25 11.71 15.57 32.69
C ARG A 25 10.21 15.64 32.86
N ALA A 26 9.80 15.70 34.13
CA ALA A 26 8.40 15.84 34.53
C ALA A 26 8.28 17.07 35.42
N VAL A 27 7.42 18.01 35.04
CA VAL A 27 7.16 19.24 35.81
C VAL A 27 5.73 19.24 36.34
N PRO A 28 5.54 19.50 37.64
CA PRO A 28 4.20 19.59 38.23
C PRO A 28 3.40 20.75 37.65
N LEU A 29 2.15 20.51 37.25
CA LEU A 29 1.23 21.55 36.81
C LEU A 29 0.48 22.15 37.99
N ARG A 30 0.42 23.49 38.08
CA ARG A 30 -0.43 24.17 39.08
C ARG A 30 -1.88 24.18 38.61
N ALA A 31 -2.82 23.95 39.51
CA ALA A 31 -4.25 23.95 39.17
C ALA A 31 -4.76 25.35 38.79
N THR A 32 -4.26 26.37 39.48
CA THR A 32 -4.52 27.79 39.23
C THR A 32 -3.24 28.56 39.51
N VAL A 33 -2.89 29.58 38.71
CA VAL A 33 -1.66 30.39 38.89
C VAL A 33 -1.56 31.01 40.29
N LYS A 34 -2.71 31.33 40.92
CA LYS A 34 -2.82 31.96 42.25
C LYS A 34 -2.70 31.00 43.44
N GLN A 35 -2.95 29.70 43.25
CA GLN A 35 -2.94 28.72 44.34
C GLN A 35 -1.70 27.83 44.24
N ARG A 36 -1.08 27.52 45.38
CA ARG A 36 0.10 26.64 45.44
C ARG A 36 -0.23 25.14 45.25
N VAL A 37 -1.52 24.80 45.10
CA VAL A 37 -1.96 23.41 44.92
C VAL A 37 -1.56 22.92 43.53
N VAL A 38 -0.91 21.77 43.51
CA VAL A 38 -0.34 21.12 42.33
C VAL A 38 -1.22 19.94 41.92
N LYS A 39 -1.42 19.74 40.61
CA LYS A 39 -2.12 18.59 40.04
C LYS A 39 -1.24 17.34 40.15
N SER A 40 -1.87 16.18 40.35
CA SER A 40 -1.18 14.87 40.39
C SER A 40 -0.57 14.48 39.04
N VAL A 41 -1.09 15.02 37.94
CA VAL A 41 -0.58 14.79 36.58
C VAL A 41 0.57 15.75 36.30
N PHE A 42 1.74 15.19 36.06
CA PHE A 42 2.93 15.94 35.66
C PHE A 42 2.93 16.15 34.15
N LYS A 43 3.27 17.37 33.72
CA LYS A 43 3.58 17.64 32.32
C LYS A 43 4.97 17.11 32.03
N THR A 44 5.08 16.20 31.07
CA THR A 44 6.36 15.62 30.66
C THR A 44 6.90 16.33 29.43
N TYR A 45 8.21 16.55 29.42
CA TYR A 45 8.93 17.07 28.27
C TYR A 45 10.32 16.47 28.23
N VAL A 46 10.98 16.59 27.08
CA VAL A 46 12.35 16.15 26.90
C VAL A 46 13.22 17.39 26.75
N ASP A 47 14.19 17.54 27.64
CA ASP A 47 15.28 18.49 27.48
C ASP A 47 16.26 17.94 26.45
N VAL A 48 16.34 18.61 25.31
CA VAL A 48 17.18 18.19 24.20
C VAL A 48 18.63 18.49 24.56
N VAL A 49 19.45 17.44 24.64
CA VAL A 49 20.90 17.55 24.82
C VAL A 49 21.59 17.59 23.46
N HIS A 50 21.07 16.82 22.52
CA HIS A 50 21.58 16.76 21.16
C HIS A 50 20.46 16.26 20.25
N PHE A 51 20.26 16.96 19.14
CA PHE A 51 19.52 16.41 18.01
C PHE A 51 20.51 16.00 16.93
N ARG A 52 20.21 14.91 16.24
CA ARG A 52 20.92 14.49 15.05
C ARG A 52 19.94 14.48 13.90
N LYS A 53 20.23 15.22 12.85
CA LYS A 53 19.40 15.17 11.64
C LYS A 53 19.53 13.77 11.05
N VAL A 54 18.41 13.13 10.72
CA VAL A 54 18.44 11.75 10.19
C VAL A 54 19.22 11.70 8.87
N ASP A 55 19.24 12.79 8.11
CA ASP A 55 20.04 12.93 6.89
C ASP A 55 21.57 12.84 7.16
N GLU A 56 22.02 13.27 8.34
CA GLU A 56 23.42 13.20 8.78
C GLU A 56 23.84 11.79 9.23
N LEU A 57 22.94 10.98 9.80
CA LEU A 57 23.21 9.56 10.14
C LEU A 57 23.59 8.75 8.90
N TYR A 58 22.99 9.08 7.76
CA TYR A 58 23.34 8.48 6.49
C TYR A 58 24.65 9.07 5.92
N ASN A 59 25.04 10.31 6.28
CA ASN A 59 26.26 10.97 5.77
C ASN A 59 27.51 10.54 6.56
N GLN A 60 27.43 10.55 7.89
CA GLN A 60 28.56 10.27 8.79
C GLN A 60 29.02 8.81 8.76
N GLY A 61 28.22 7.88 8.23
CA GLY A 61 28.66 6.51 7.96
C GLY A 61 29.72 6.40 6.85
N VAL A 62 29.93 7.46 6.05
CA VAL A 62 30.87 7.45 4.90
C VAL A 62 32.08 8.35 5.13
N ASP A 63 31.97 9.41 5.95
CA ASP A 63 33.12 10.27 6.27
C ASP A 63 34.05 9.71 7.36
N GLY A 64 33.64 8.67 8.09
CA GLY A 64 34.49 7.98 9.08
C GLY A 64 35.67 7.17 8.50
N PHE A 65 35.83 7.14 7.17
CA PHE A 65 36.92 6.43 6.48
C PHE A 65 38.09 7.35 6.05
N LYS A 66 38.08 8.64 6.40
CA LYS A 66 39.13 9.59 5.99
C LYS A 66 40.39 9.57 6.86
N ASP A 67 40.38 8.95 8.03
CA ASP A 67 41.58 8.78 8.88
C ASP A 67 42.28 7.44 8.59
N ALA A 68 42.87 7.35 7.40
CA ALA A 68 43.45 6.14 6.83
C ALA A 68 44.90 5.83 7.27
N ASN A 69 45.30 6.10 8.52
CA ASN A 69 46.68 5.82 8.96
C ASN A 69 46.84 4.91 10.19
N ALA A 70 45.78 4.37 10.78
CA ALA A 70 45.94 3.41 11.89
C ALA A 70 44.74 2.48 12.05
N VAL A 71 44.59 1.47 11.19
CA VAL A 71 43.91 0.25 11.59
C VAL A 71 44.39 -0.95 10.77
N ASP A 72 45.15 -1.79 11.46
CA ASP A 72 45.60 -3.11 11.04
C ASP A 72 44.44 -3.98 10.52
N ALA A 73 44.82 -4.99 9.73
CA ALA A 73 44.00 -6.05 9.14
C ALA A 73 43.11 -6.84 10.14
N VAL A 74 43.19 -6.54 11.44
CA VAL A 74 42.40 -7.15 12.52
C VAL A 74 40.95 -6.61 12.55
N THR A 75 40.69 -5.41 12.03
CA THR A 75 39.34 -4.81 12.03
C THR A 75 38.39 -5.44 11.00
N MET A 76 38.93 -6.11 9.96
CA MET A 76 38.12 -6.81 8.96
C MET A 76 37.44 -8.08 9.50
N ALA A 77 38.00 -8.72 10.53
CA ALA A 77 37.46 -9.96 11.11
C ALA A 77 36.37 -9.71 12.17
N LYS A 78 36.39 -8.54 12.84
CA LYS A 78 35.35 -8.16 13.82
C LYS A 78 34.14 -7.44 13.19
N LEU A 79 34.19 -7.14 11.90
CA LEU A 79 33.11 -6.50 11.14
C LEU A 79 32.13 -7.50 10.48
N GLY A 80 32.14 -8.77 10.87
CA GLY A 80 31.19 -9.79 10.39
C GLY A 80 29.74 -9.60 10.86
N SER A 81 29.43 -8.55 11.62
CA SER A 81 28.10 -8.25 12.18
C SER A 81 27.70 -6.79 11.97
N CYS A 82 27.77 -6.31 10.73
CA CYS A 82 27.19 -5.03 10.33
C CYS A 82 26.29 -5.25 9.10
N PRO A 83 24.95 -5.14 9.22
CA PRO A 83 24.00 -5.37 8.13
C PRO A 83 24.25 -4.53 6.87
N LYS A 84 24.93 -3.39 7.01
CA LYS A 84 25.08 -2.37 5.96
C LYS A 84 26.11 -2.72 4.86
N LEU A 85 27.11 -3.57 5.14
CA LEU A 85 28.12 -3.92 4.14
C LEU A 85 27.59 -4.94 3.12
N HIS A 86 26.69 -5.84 3.54
CA HIS A 86 26.03 -6.81 2.65
C HIS A 86 25.14 -6.11 1.61
N CYS A 87 24.33 -5.13 2.04
CA CYS A 87 23.44 -4.37 1.15
C CYS A 87 24.20 -3.68 0.00
N PHE A 88 25.40 -3.16 0.27
CA PHE A 88 26.19 -2.48 -0.76
C PHE A 88 26.64 -3.40 -1.90
N TYR A 89 27.04 -4.64 -1.58
CA TYR A 89 27.38 -5.63 -2.61
C TYR A 89 26.15 -6.04 -3.42
N GLU A 90 24.99 -6.15 -2.77
CA GLU A 90 23.74 -6.44 -3.48
C GLU A 90 23.32 -5.30 -4.41
N PHE A 91 23.48 -4.03 -4.01
CA PHE A 91 23.18 -2.89 -4.89
C PHE A 91 24.06 -2.86 -6.14
N LYS A 92 25.36 -3.19 -5.99
CA LYS A 92 26.27 -3.31 -7.13
C LYS A 92 25.95 -4.51 -8.01
N ARG A 93 25.54 -5.64 -7.42
CA ARG A 93 25.11 -6.83 -8.17
C ARG A 93 23.89 -6.48 -9.02
N ILE A 94 22.87 -5.86 -8.41
CA ILE A 94 21.67 -5.40 -9.12
C ILE A 94 22.11 -4.47 -10.25
N ALA A 95 22.87 -3.40 -9.98
CA ALA A 95 23.26 -2.43 -10.99
C ALA A 95 24.14 -3.00 -12.14
N ALA A 96 24.84 -4.11 -11.91
CA ALA A 96 25.64 -4.78 -12.93
C ALA A 96 24.79 -5.51 -13.98
N ASP A 97 23.52 -5.80 -13.68
CA ASP A 97 22.66 -6.53 -14.58
C ASP A 97 22.25 -5.67 -15.80
N PRO A 98 22.38 -6.16 -17.04
CA PRO A 98 21.97 -5.42 -18.24
C PRO A 98 20.48 -5.10 -18.29
N LEU A 99 19.66 -5.86 -17.56
CA LEU A 99 18.20 -5.77 -17.52
C LEU A 99 17.66 -5.07 -16.25
N VAL A 100 18.50 -4.34 -15.51
CA VAL A 100 18.10 -3.56 -14.31
C VAL A 100 16.84 -2.74 -14.53
N TYR A 101 16.78 -2.06 -15.66
CA TYR A 101 15.66 -1.17 -15.96
C TYR A 101 14.32 -1.92 -16.00
N GLU A 102 14.27 -3.08 -16.65
CA GLU A 102 13.06 -3.90 -16.73
C GLU A 102 12.75 -4.55 -15.38
N ASN A 103 13.76 -5.10 -14.69
CA ASN A 103 13.60 -5.76 -13.40
C ASN A 103 13.10 -4.80 -12.31
N LEU A 104 13.65 -3.57 -12.25
CA LEU A 104 13.17 -2.53 -11.34
C LEU A 104 11.74 -2.10 -11.68
N SER A 105 11.41 -1.98 -12.97
CA SER A 105 10.07 -1.57 -13.40
C SER A 105 9.01 -2.62 -13.03
N HIS A 106 9.32 -3.91 -13.19
CA HIS A 106 8.44 -5.00 -12.76
C HIS A 106 8.35 -5.13 -11.24
N SER A 107 9.45 -4.87 -10.52
CA SER A 107 9.48 -4.92 -9.05
C SER A 107 8.72 -3.76 -8.39
N LEU A 108 8.52 -2.63 -9.07
CA LEU A 108 7.83 -1.45 -8.52
C LEU A 108 6.34 -1.67 -8.28
N ALA A 109 5.68 -2.59 -8.97
CA ALA A 109 4.28 -2.92 -8.67
C ALA A 109 3.98 -4.30 -9.30
N PRO A 110 4.27 -5.40 -8.58
CA PRO A 110 4.01 -6.74 -9.10
C PRO A 110 2.50 -7.02 -9.23
N SER A 111 1.68 -6.35 -8.42
CA SER A 111 0.22 -6.47 -8.43
C SER A 111 -0.46 -5.91 -9.69
N ILE A 112 0.20 -4.99 -10.39
CA ILE A 112 -0.37 -4.27 -11.53
C ILE A 112 0.21 -4.85 -12.83
N TRP A 113 -0.66 -5.24 -13.76
CA TRP A 113 -0.28 -5.76 -15.08
C TRP A 113 -0.20 -4.64 -16.14
N GLU A 114 0.53 -4.88 -17.24
CA GLU A 114 0.63 -4.07 -18.49
C GLU A 114 1.20 -2.64 -18.44
N LEU A 115 1.10 -1.93 -17.32
CA LEU A 115 1.49 -0.52 -17.21
C LEU A 115 3.01 -0.27 -17.12
N ASP A 116 3.82 -0.95 -17.93
CA ASP A 116 5.29 -0.96 -17.81
C ASP A 116 5.91 0.42 -18.14
N ASP A 117 5.43 1.12 -19.19
CA ASP A 117 5.92 2.47 -19.52
C ASP A 117 5.57 3.51 -18.44
N VAL A 118 4.41 3.37 -17.78
CA VAL A 118 4.01 4.22 -16.67
C VAL A 118 4.90 3.94 -15.46
N LYS A 119 5.15 2.67 -15.14
CA LYS A 119 6.07 2.28 -14.06
C LYS A 119 7.48 2.79 -14.31
N LYS A 120 7.98 2.75 -15.55
CA LYS A 120 9.29 3.32 -15.94
C LYS A 120 9.35 4.83 -15.71
N GLY A 121 8.29 5.57 -16.06
CA GLY A 121 8.19 7.00 -15.78
C GLY A 121 8.17 7.32 -14.27
N VAL A 122 7.39 6.58 -13.50
CA VAL A 122 7.32 6.71 -12.03
C VAL A 122 8.65 6.32 -11.38
N LEU A 123 9.36 5.32 -11.92
CA LEU A 123 10.69 4.95 -11.47
C LEU A 123 11.69 6.10 -11.69
N CYS A 124 11.66 6.75 -12.86
CA CYS A 124 12.47 7.95 -13.10
C CYS A 124 12.15 9.07 -12.09
N GLN A 125 10.87 9.25 -11.74
CA GLN A 125 10.47 10.19 -10.70
C GLN A 125 11.02 9.81 -9.32
N LEU A 126 11.02 8.53 -8.96
CA LEU A 126 11.58 8.05 -7.70
C LEU A 126 13.07 8.33 -7.59
N PHE A 127 13.88 8.24 -8.66
CA PHE A 127 15.30 8.57 -8.62
C PHE A 127 15.58 10.08 -8.73
N GLY A 128 14.79 10.82 -9.51
CA GLY A 128 14.89 12.27 -9.71
C GLY A 128 16.18 12.75 -10.41
N GLY A 129 16.20 13.98 -10.93
CA GLY A 129 17.35 14.57 -11.62
C GLY A 129 18.50 15.00 -10.69
N ALA A 130 19.65 15.37 -11.25
CA ALA A 130 20.80 15.80 -10.45
C ALA A 130 20.61 17.22 -9.91
N ARG A 131 20.89 17.42 -8.62
CA ARG A 131 20.94 18.77 -8.05
C ARG A 131 22.23 19.43 -8.49
N LYS A 132 22.13 20.45 -9.34
CA LYS A 132 23.27 21.30 -9.71
C LYS A 132 23.49 22.30 -8.58
N GLY A 133 24.28 21.89 -7.58
CA GLY A 133 24.69 22.75 -6.47
C GLY A 133 25.44 23.97 -7.02
N GLY A 134 24.89 25.15 -6.78
CA GLY A 134 25.44 26.43 -7.22
C GLY A 134 26.82 26.69 -6.62
N SER A 135 27.85 26.19 -7.28
CA SER A 135 29.26 26.42 -6.93
C SER A 135 29.94 27.30 -7.99
N GLY A 136 29.25 28.35 -8.44
CA GLY A 136 29.81 29.33 -9.38
C GLY A 136 28.88 30.51 -9.69
N GLY A 137 29.11 31.63 -9.00
CA GLY A 137 28.62 32.98 -9.34
C GLY A 137 27.36 33.46 -8.60
N PRO A 138 27.16 34.78 -8.42
CA PRO A 138 26.19 35.33 -7.47
C PRO A 138 24.70 35.28 -7.89
N GLU A 139 24.36 34.86 -9.11
CA GLU A 139 22.97 34.90 -9.60
C GLU A 139 22.64 33.75 -10.59
N LYS A 140 22.85 32.49 -10.21
CA LYS A 140 22.27 31.36 -10.96
C LYS A 140 21.00 30.85 -10.30
N LYS A 141 19.88 31.06 -10.99
CA LYS A 141 18.52 30.62 -10.64
C LYS A 141 18.52 29.14 -10.22
N HIS A 142 17.95 28.83 -9.05
CA HIS A 142 17.79 27.47 -8.56
C HIS A 142 16.99 26.67 -9.59
N THR A 143 17.63 25.75 -10.29
CA THR A 143 16.98 24.95 -11.33
C THR A 143 16.41 23.69 -10.68
N ARG A 144 15.10 23.50 -10.81
CA ARG A 144 14.38 22.31 -10.30
C ARG A 144 14.98 21.03 -10.91
N SER A 145 15.30 20.06 -10.06
CA SER A 145 15.82 18.75 -10.45
C SER A 145 14.75 17.65 -10.50
N ASP A 146 13.64 17.85 -9.82
CA ASP A 146 12.65 16.80 -9.56
C ASP A 146 11.60 16.71 -10.67
N LEU A 147 11.10 15.49 -10.93
CA LEU A 147 10.15 15.19 -11.99
C LEU A 147 8.72 15.19 -11.46
N ASN A 148 7.80 15.82 -12.20
CA ASN A 148 6.38 15.78 -11.92
C ASN A 148 5.67 14.93 -12.98
N VAL A 149 4.86 13.98 -12.51
CA VAL A 149 4.16 13.01 -13.36
C VAL A 149 2.65 13.16 -13.13
N LEU A 150 1.90 13.20 -14.22
CA LEU A 150 0.44 13.21 -14.21
C LEU A 150 -0.09 11.93 -14.89
N LEU A 151 -0.93 11.18 -14.19
CA LEU A 151 -1.64 10.01 -14.70
C LEU A 151 -3.08 10.41 -14.99
N CYS A 152 -3.47 10.39 -16.26
CA CYS A 152 -4.82 10.65 -16.72
C CYS A 152 -5.41 9.35 -17.28
N GLY A 153 -6.66 9.05 -16.99
CA GLY A 153 -7.28 7.87 -17.58
C GLY A 153 -8.68 7.61 -17.11
N ASP A 154 -9.31 6.57 -17.66
CA ASP A 154 -10.65 6.15 -17.25
C ASP A 154 -10.64 5.60 -15.79
N PRO A 155 -11.75 5.71 -15.04
CA PRO A 155 -11.88 5.10 -13.73
C PRO A 155 -11.85 3.57 -13.86
N GLY A 156 -11.36 2.88 -12.84
CA GLY A 156 -11.17 1.42 -12.88
C GLY A 156 -9.81 1.00 -13.42
N THR A 157 -9.07 1.91 -14.05
CA THR A 157 -7.63 1.71 -14.28
C THR A 157 -6.90 1.85 -12.93
N SER A 158 -5.94 0.97 -12.62
CA SER A 158 -5.24 0.83 -11.32
C SER A 158 -4.38 2.03 -10.87
N LYS A 159 -4.74 3.27 -11.25
CA LYS A 159 -4.02 4.52 -10.97
C LYS A 159 -3.91 4.81 -9.48
N SER A 160 -5.03 4.82 -8.75
CA SER A 160 -5.02 5.08 -7.30
C SER A 160 -4.23 4.00 -6.54
N GLN A 161 -4.27 2.75 -7.02
CA GLN A 161 -3.47 1.65 -6.48
C GLN A 161 -1.97 1.87 -6.72
N LEU A 162 -1.58 2.36 -7.91
CA LEU A 162 -0.20 2.72 -8.23
C LEU A 162 0.29 3.86 -7.33
N LEU A 163 -0.52 4.92 -7.15
CA LEU A 163 -0.21 6.01 -6.22
C LEU A 163 -0.05 5.49 -4.79
N SER A 164 -0.89 4.54 -4.37
CA SER A 164 -0.78 3.93 -3.05
C SER A 164 0.52 3.17 -2.86
N TYR A 165 0.91 2.40 -3.88
CA TYR A 165 2.16 1.66 -3.82
C TYR A 165 3.38 2.60 -3.76
N VAL A 166 3.38 3.67 -4.57
CA VAL A 166 4.47 4.66 -4.57
C VAL A 166 4.57 5.39 -3.23
N HIS A 167 3.45 5.69 -2.55
CA HIS A 167 3.52 6.30 -1.22
C HIS A 167 4.19 5.36 -0.19
N LYS A 168 4.02 4.04 -0.31
CA LYS A 168 4.62 3.06 0.59
C LYS A 168 6.12 2.88 0.30
N LEU A 169 6.51 2.99 -0.96
CA LEU A 169 7.89 2.83 -1.39
C LEU A 169 8.76 4.05 -1.04
N ALA A 170 8.20 5.26 -1.13
CA ALA A 170 8.93 6.50 -0.90
C ALA A 170 9.14 6.78 0.61
N PRO A 171 10.37 7.07 1.07
CA PRO A 171 10.66 7.33 2.49
C PRO A 171 10.02 8.62 3.05
N ARG A 172 9.56 9.49 2.15
CA ARG A 172 8.82 10.75 2.41
C ARG A 172 7.62 10.85 1.46
N GLY A 173 6.88 9.75 1.32
CA GLY A 173 5.64 9.68 0.53
C GLY A 173 4.44 10.16 1.33
N ILE A 174 3.73 11.20 0.86
CA ILE A 174 2.45 11.62 1.45
C ILE A 174 1.35 11.40 0.43
N TYR A 175 0.27 10.74 0.85
CA TYR A 175 -0.91 10.51 0.03
C TYR A 175 -2.02 11.48 0.43
N THR A 176 -2.56 12.19 -0.55
CA THR A 176 -3.64 13.16 -0.38
C THR A 176 -4.70 13.00 -1.47
N SER A 177 -5.97 13.28 -1.13
CA SER A 177 -7.07 13.32 -2.08
C SER A 177 -7.43 14.76 -2.43
N GLY A 178 -7.68 15.05 -3.71
CA GLY A 178 -7.99 16.38 -4.21
C GLY A 178 -9.25 17.01 -3.60
N LYS A 179 -10.25 16.22 -3.21
CA LYS A 179 -11.45 16.71 -2.50
C LYS A 179 -11.21 16.99 -1.02
N GLY A 180 -10.39 16.17 -0.37
CA GLY A 180 -10.05 16.31 1.06
C GLY A 180 -8.96 17.38 1.31
N SER A 181 -8.28 17.82 0.26
CA SER A 181 -7.14 18.74 0.35
C SER A 181 -7.58 20.17 0.06
N SER A 182 -7.75 20.96 1.12
CA SER A 182 -7.86 22.41 1.00
C SER A 182 -6.48 23.05 0.76
N ALA A 183 -6.44 24.29 0.26
CA ALA A 183 -5.18 25.03 0.11
C ALA A 183 -4.40 25.13 1.43
N VAL A 184 -5.13 25.22 2.56
CA VAL A 184 -4.55 25.23 3.91
C VAL A 184 -3.94 23.88 4.29
N GLY A 185 -4.62 22.78 3.95
CA GLY A 185 -4.12 21.42 4.20
C GLY A 185 -2.89 21.04 3.36
N LEU A 186 -2.74 21.63 2.16
CA LEU A 186 -1.56 21.43 1.31
C LEU A 186 -0.36 22.29 1.75
N THR A 187 -0.60 23.52 2.22
CA THR A 187 0.47 24.50 2.53
C THR A 187 0.93 24.41 3.98
N ALA A 188 0.50 25.37 4.81
CA ALA A 188 0.66 25.38 6.24
C ALA A 188 -0.52 26.18 6.80
N SER A 189 -1.03 25.75 7.94
CA SER A 189 -2.08 26.45 8.67
C SER A 189 -1.45 27.30 9.78
N VAL A 190 -2.08 28.41 10.14
CA VAL A 190 -1.70 29.17 11.34
C VAL A 190 -2.76 28.85 12.38
N VAL A 191 -2.36 28.15 13.43
CA VAL A 191 -3.23 27.76 14.56
C VAL A 191 -2.78 28.54 15.78
N ARG A 192 -3.73 28.92 16.62
CA ARG A 192 -3.41 29.54 17.91
C ARG A 192 -3.24 28.44 18.94
N ASP A 193 -2.06 28.35 19.54
CA ASP A 193 -1.82 27.39 20.61
C ASP A 193 -2.66 27.78 21.85
N MET A 194 -3.40 26.83 22.40
CA MET A 194 -4.29 27.06 23.54
C MET A 194 -3.51 27.23 24.86
N GLU A 195 -2.29 26.71 24.95
CA GLU A 195 -1.47 26.82 26.17
C GLU A 195 -0.73 28.15 26.26
N THR A 196 -0.10 28.59 25.16
CA THR A 196 0.68 29.83 25.11
C THR A 196 -0.13 31.04 24.65
N GLY A 197 -1.18 30.83 23.86
CA GLY A 197 -1.94 31.89 23.21
C GLY A 197 -1.25 32.48 21.98
N ASP A 198 -0.06 31.98 21.63
CA ASP A 198 0.74 32.41 20.48
C ASP A 198 0.25 31.76 19.19
N LEU A 199 0.55 32.41 18.07
CA LEU A 199 0.26 31.90 16.73
C LEU A 199 1.38 30.96 16.29
N VAL A 200 1.07 29.69 16.11
CA VAL A 200 1.99 28.66 15.63
C VAL A 200 1.64 28.24 14.21
N LEU A 201 2.66 27.91 13.45
CA LEU A 201 2.51 27.43 12.08
C LEU A 201 2.52 25.90 12.06
N GLU A 202 1.42 25.28 11.62
CA GLU A 202 1.36 23.84 11.38
C GLU A 202 1.66 23.53 9.91
N SER A 203 2.60 22.62 9.68
CA SER A 203 3.00 22.23 8.32
C SER A 203 1.93 21.38 7.64
N GLY A 204 1.59 21.71 6.40
CA GLY A 204 0.70 20.93 5.55
C GLY A 204 1.43 19.88 4.73
N ALA A 205 0.68 19.16 3.89
CA ALA A 205 1.16 17.98 3.17
C ALA A 205 2.37 18.23 2.25
N LEU A 206 2.44 19.37 1.55
CA LEU A 206 3.54 19.65 0.62
C LEU A 206 4.84 19.98 1.35
N VAL A 207 4.75 20.66 2.50
CA VAL A 207 5.93 21.00 3.32
C VAL A 207 6.49 19.75 4.01
N LEU A 208 5.61 18.87 4.50
CA LEU A 208 6.02 17.61 5.11
C LEU A 208 6.72 16.66 4.11
N SER A 209 6.33 16.74 2.83
CA SER A 209 6.90 15.94 1.73
C SER A 209 8.12 16.58 1.05
N ASP A 210 8.80 17.55 1.69
CA ASP A 210 10.04 18.13 1.16
C ASP A 210 11.08 17.03 0.83
N GLU A 211 11.69 17.13 -0.36
CA GLU A 211 12.60 16.13 -0.96
C GLU A 211 11.99 14.72 -1.19
N GLY A 212 10.69 14.57 -1.01
CA GLY A 212 9.92 13.35 -1.18
C GLY A 212 8.99 13.37 -2.39
N ILE A 213 7.92 12.57 -2.29
CA ILE A 213 6.86 12.50 -3.29
C ILE A 213 5.53 12.81 -2.61
N CYS A 214 4.77 13.75 -3.19
CA CYS A 214 3.40 14.00 -2.82
C CYS A 214 2.49 13.35 -3.87
N CYS A 215 1.76 12.31 -3.46
CA CYS A 215 0.75 11.65 -4.25
C CYS A 215 -0.59 12.37 -4.08
N ILE A 216 -1.18 12.84 -5.18
CA ILE A 216 -2.47 13.54 -5.20
C ILE A 216 -3.44 12.74 -6.08
N ASP A 217 -4.47 12.16 -5.50
CA ASP A 217 -5.56 11.52 -6.25
C ASP A 217 -6.71 12.50 -6.51
N GLU A 218 -7.52 12.24 -7.54
CA GLU A 218 -8.62 13.11 -7.98
C GLU A 218 -8.21 14.59 -8.18
N PHE A 219 -7.09 14.81 -8.89
CA PHE A 219 -6.55 16.15 -9.15
C PHE A 219 -7.54 17.09 -9.87
N ASP A 220 -8.44 16.54 -10.69
CA ASP A 220 -9.50 17.26 -11.39
C ASP A 220 -10.59 17.81 -10.45
N LYS A 221 -10.72 17.25 -9.24
CA LYS A 221 -11.72 17.65 -8.24
C LYS A 221 -11.21 18.66 -7.22
N MET A 222 -9.95 19.08 -7.35
CA MET A 222 -9.34 20.07 -6.46
C MET A 222 -9.96 21.47 -6.63
N SER A 223 -10.07 22.22 -5.53
CA SER A 223 -10.50 23.63 -5.58
C SER A 223 -9.47 24.54 -6.27
N ASP A 224 -9.93 25.63 -6.89
CA ASP A 224 -9.04 26.57 -7.60
C ASP A 224 -8.03 27.26 -6.68
N SER A 225 -8.38 27.46 -5.40
CA SER A 225 -7.45 28.00 -4.39
C SER A 225 -6.23 27.09 -4.17
N ALA A 226 -6.46 25.76 -4.12
CA ALA A 226 -5.40 24.77 -3.95
C ALA A 226 -4.56 24.63 -5.23
N ARG A 227 -5.18 24.75 -6.41
CA ARG A 227 -4.45 24.81 -7.69
C ARG A 227 -3.52 26.02 -7.77
N SER A 228 -3.92 27.18 -7.23
CA SER A 228 -3.05 28.37 -7.18
C SER A 228 -1.81 28.15 -6.34
N VAL A 229 -1.91 27.43 -5.23
CA VAL A 229 -0.74 27.05 -4.43
C VAL A 229 0.19 26.15 -5.25
N LEU A 230 -0.36 25.17 -5.96
CA LEU A 230 0.44 24.25 -6.76
C LEU A 230 1.18 24.96 -7.89
N HIS A 231 0.62 26.04 -8.46
CA HIS A 231 1.32 26.88 -9.42
C HIS A 231 2.63 27.46 -8.85
N GLU A 232 2.61 27.89 -7.59
CA GLU A 232 3.78 28.42 -6.89
C GLU A 232 4.78 27.31 -6.59
N VAL A 233 4.31 26.21 -5.98
CA VAL A 233 5.15 25.08 -5.57
C VAL A 233 5.84 24.41 -6.75
N MET A 234 5.14 24.17 -7.86
CA MET A 234 5.72 23.49 -9.03
C MET A 234 6.74 24.36 -9.79
N GLU A 235 6.65 25.68 -9.68
CA GLU A 235 7.53 26.64 -10.37
C GLU A 235 8.73 27.04 -9.51
N GLN A 236 8.48 27.38 -8.24
CA GLN A 236 9.48 27.97 -7.34
C GLN A 236 10.00 26.97 -6.30
N GLN A 237 9.33 25.83 -6.11
CA GLN A 237 9.60 24.86 -5.03
C GLN A 237 9.56 25.47 -3.62
N THR A 238 8.80 26.55 -3.46
CA THR A 238 8.58 27.26 -2.20
C THR A 238 7.10 27.59 -2.04
N VAL A 239 6.66 27.73 -0.80
CA VAL A 239 5.32 28.19 -0.42
C VAL A 239 5.49 29.47 0.39
N SER A 240 4.99 30.59 -0.12
CA SER A 240 4.91 31.85 0.62
C SER A 240 3.62 31.94 1.43
N ILE A 241 3.75 32.28 2.71
CA ILE A 241 2.63 32.42 3.63
C ILE A 241 2.72 33.80 4.26
N ALA A 242 1.66 34.59 4.09
CA ALA A 242 1.46 35.89 4.73
C ALA A 242 0.11 35.88 5.44
N LYS A 243 0.08 35.39 6.69
CA LYS A 243 -1.15 35.27 7.51
C LYS A 243 -0.90 35.62 8.96
N ALA A 244 -1.84 36.32 9.59
CA ALA A 244 -1.84 36.64 11.01
C ALA A 244 -0.51 37.25 11.53
N GLY A 245 0.14 38.09 10.71
CA GLY A 245 1.42 38.73 11.05
C GLY A 245 2.67 37.89 10.80
N ILE A 246 2.51 36.61 10.43
CA ILE A 246 3.62 35.73 10.04
C ILE A 246 3.80 35.84 8.53
N ILE A 247 4.97 36.35 8.12
CA ILE A 247 5.42 36.39 6.73
C ILE A 247 6.62 35.46 6.64
N CYS A 248 6.41 34.26 6.09
CA CYS A 248 7.47 33.27 5.91
C CYS A 248 7.37 32.60 4.54
N SER A 249 8.51 32.19 4.00
CA SER A 249 8.60 31.29 2.86
C SER A 249 9.10 29.93 3.34
N LEU A 250 8.30 28.90 3.12
CA LEU A 250 8.64 27.52 3.44
C LEU A 250 9.13 26.82 2.19
N ASN A 251 10.14 25.97 2.33
CA ASN A 251 10.61 25.15 1.21
C ASN A 251 9.69 23.95 1.05
N ALA A 252 9.28 23.66 -0.18
CA ALA A 252 8.44 22.53 -0.53
C ALA A 252 8.95 21.92 -1.84
N ARG A 253 10.17 21.34 -1.79
CA ARG A 253 10.84 20.68 -2.92
C ARG A 253 10.33 19.25 -3.08
N ALA A 254 9.01 19.10 -3.11
CA ALA A 254 8.34 17.83 -3.29
C ALA A 254 8.13 17.53 -4.78
N SER A 255 8.31 16.26 -5.16
CA SER A 255 7.89 15.78 -6.48
C SER A 255 6.39 15.49 -6.46
N ILE A 256 5.65 15.92 -7.47
CA ILE A 256 4.20 15.69 -7.53
C ILE A 256 3.89 14.50 -8.43
N LEU A 257 3.20 13.52 -7.88
CA LEU A 257 2.56 12.43 -8.62
C LEU A 257 1.05 12.63 -8.53
N ALA A 258 0.41 13.01 -9.63
CA ALA A 258 -1.02 13.30 -9.65
C ALA A 258 -1.79 12.26 -10.46
N SER A 259 -3.00 11.92 -10.02
CA SER A 259 -3.98 11.14 -10.77
C SER A 259 -5.19 12.01 -11.10
N ALA A 260 -5.63 11.98 -12.35
CA ALA A 260 -6.78 12.71 -12.84
C ALA A 260 -7.70 11.80 -13.66
N ASN A 261 -8.99 12.10 -13.60
CA ASN A 261 -10.02 11.45 -14.39
C ASN A 261 -10.56 12.43 -15.46
N PRO A 262 -10.96 11.94 -16.65
CA PRO A 262 -11.61 12.78 -17.65
C PRO A 262 -12.98 13.27 -17.13
N ILE A 263 -13.43 14.41 -17.64
CA ILE A 263 -14.69 15.06 -17.19
C ILE A 263 -15.89 14.14 -17.33
N GLU A 264 -16.01 13.46 -18.48
CA GLU A 264 -17.13 12.57 -18.80
C GLU A 264 -16.96 11.16 -18.20
N SER A 265 -16.02 10.99 -17.26
CA SER A 265 -15.58 9.69 -16.72
C SER A 265 -15.01 8.70 -17.75
N ARG A 266 -15.30 8.85 -19.04
CA ARG A 266 -14.61 8.17 -20.13
C ARG A 266 -13.92 9.16 -21.04
N TYR A 267 -12.78 8.76 -21.57
CA TYR A 267 -12.04 9.55 -22.52
C TYR A 267 -12.77 9.58 -23.88
N ASN A 268 -13.13 10.79 -24.35
CA ASN A 268 -13.75 10.96 -25.66
C ASN A 268 -12.68 11.28 -26.73
N PRO A 269 -12.42 10.41 -27.71
CA PRO A 269 -11.40 10.62 -28.73
C PRO A 269 -11.71 11.76 -29.71
N ALA A 270 -12.98 12.19 -29.79
CA ALA A 270 -13.38 13.31 -30.65
C ALA A 270 -12.99 14.68 -30.07
N LYS A 271 -12.77 14.77 -28.75
CA LYS A 271 -12.36 15.98 -28.05
C LYS A 271 -10.85 16.01 -27.86
N SER A 272 -10.29 17.21 -27.74
CA SER A 272 -8.86 17.35 -27.46
C SER A 272 -8.52 16.89 -26.04
N VAL A 273 -7.28 16.43 -25.82
CA VAL A 273 -6.77 16.02 -24.50
C VAL A 273 -6.96 17.13 -23.45
N ILE A 274 -6.74 18.39 -23.85
CA ILE A 274 -6.81 19.56 -22.98
C ILE A 274 -8.26 19.80 -22.52
N GLU A 275 -9.23 19.67 -23.43
CA GLU A 275 -10.66 19.79 -23.11
C GLU A 275 -11.17 18.61 -22.29
N ASN A 276 -10.61 17.41 -22.50
CA ASN A 276 -11.03 16.21 -21.77
C ASN A 276 -10.64 16.23 -20.27
N ILE A 277 -9.56 16.93 -19.90
CA ILE A 277 -8.95 16.84 -18.56
C ILE A 277 -9.31 18.04 -17.65
N ASN A 278 -9.90 19.12 -18.17
CA ASN A 278 -10.29 20.32 -17.41
C ASN A 278 -9.17 20.93 -16.53
N ILE A 279 -7.94 20.96 -17.03
CA ILE A 279 -6.80 21.59 -16.33
C ILE A 279 -6.29 22.77 -17.16
N LEU A 280 -5.92 23.87 -16.49
CA LEU A 280 -5.31 25.02 -17.15
C LEU A 280 -4.03 24.60 -17.91
N PRO A 281 -3.84 25.03 -19.18
CA PRO A 281 -2.62 24.72 -19.94
C PRO A 281 -1.33 25.14 -19.25
N THR A 282 -1.39 26.18 -18.42
CA THR A 282 -0.25 26.66 -17.62
C THR A 282 0.19 25.66 -16.55
N LEU A 283 -0.71 24.84 -15.99
CA LEU A 283 -0.36 23.72 -15.10
C LEU A 283 0.17 22.53 -15.89
N LEU A 284 -0.48 22.19 -17.01
CA LEU A 284 -0.08 21.04 -17.84
C LEU A 284 1.38 21.17 -18.31
N SER A 285 1.82 22.37 -18.68
CA SER A 285 3.22 22.62 -19.07
C SER A 285 4.27 22.44 -17.95
N ARG A 286 3.85 22.24 -16.69
CA ARG A 286 4.74 22.04 -15.53
C ARG A 286 4.87 20.59 -15.12
N PHE A 287 4.02 19.72 -15.65
CA PHE A 287 4.21 18.28 -15.59
C PHE A 287 5.21 17.88 -16.67
N ASP A 288 6.21 17.11 -16.28
CA ASP A 288 7.28 16.65 -17.18
C ASP A 288 6.78 15.47 -18.03
N LEU A 289 6.01 14.56 -17.42
CA LEU A 289 5.41 13.41 -18.07
C LEU A 289 3.90 13.37 -17.79
N ILE A 290 3.11 13.25 -18.86
CA ILE A 290 1.65 13.09 -18.78
C ILE A 290 1.34 11.73 -19.40
N TYR A 291 0.87 10.77 -18.62
CA TYR A 291 0.48 9.45 -19.12
C TYR A 291 -1.02 9.39 -19.30
N LEU A 292 -1.46 8.95 -20.47
CA LEU A 292 -2.87 8.72 -20.78
C LEU A 292 -3.14 7.22 -20.82
N ILE A 293 -3.81 6.73 -19.79
CA ILE A 293 -4.18 5.33 -19.62
C ILE A 293 -5.63 5.20 -20.08
N LEU A 294 -5.82 4.59 -21.25
CA LEU A 294 -7.13 4.37 -21.84
C LEU A 294 -7.55 2.92 -21.58
N ASP A 295 -8.76 2.72 -21.06
CA ASP A 295 -9.30 1.38 -20.87
C ASP A 295 -9.86 0.87 -22.20
N ARG A 296 -9.16 -0.10 -22.82
CA ARG A 296 -9.58 -0.73 -24.08
C ARG A 296 -9.98 -2.18 -23.79
N PRO A 297 -11.23 -2.58 -24.06
CA PRO A 297 -11.65 -3.96 -23.88
C PRO A 297 -10.93 -4.84 -24.90
N ASN A 298 -10.00 -5.66 -24.42
CA ASN A 298 -9.26 -6.62 -25.24
C ASN A 298 -9.30 -7.98 -24.57
N ALA A 299 -9.98 -8.94 -25.21
CA ALA A 299 -10.20 -10.27 -24.65
C ALA A 299 -8.91 -11.01 -24.28
N ASP A 300 -7.80 -10.80 -25.01
CA ASP A 300 -6.53 -11.46 -24.73
C ASP A 300 -5.79 -10.83 -23.55
N ALA A 301 -5.77 -9.50 -23.48
CA ALA A 301 -5.18 -8.74 -22.37
C ALA A 301 -5.97 -8.97 -21.07
N ASP A 302 -7.29 -8.89 -21.14
CA ASP A 302 -8.20 -9.16 -20.02
C ASP A 302 -8.03 -10.59 -19.50
N ARG A 303 -7.81 -11.56 -20.38
CA ARG A 303 -7.53 -12.95 -19.99
C ARG A 303 -6.20 -13.09 -19.28
N GLN A 304 -5.16 -12.35 -19.69
CA GLN A 304 -3.87 -12.35 -19.01
C GLN A 304 -3.95 -11.64 -17.66
N LEU A 305 -4.62 -10.48 -17.59
CA LEU A 305 -4.91 -9.77 -16.36
C LEU A 305 -5.69 -10.64 -15.37
N ALA A 306 -6.75 -11.31 -15.82
CA ALA A 306 -7.55 -12.20 -14.98
C ALA A 306 -6.72 -13.37 -14.44
N ARG A 307 -5.88 -13.98 -15.29
CA ARG A 307 -4.93 -15.02 -14.83
C ARG A 307 -3.94 -14.49 -13.81
N HIS A 308 -3.41 -13.29 -14.02
CA HIS A 308 -2.46 -12.64 -13.12
C HIS A 308 -3.09 -12.36 -11.75
N ILE A 309 -4.29 -11.77 -11.73
CA ILE A 309 -5.03 -11.49 -10.49
C ILE A 309 -5.35 -12.80 -9.76
N VAL A 310 -5.90 -13.80 -10.45
CA VAL A 310 -6.22 -15.11 -9.85
C VAL A 310 -4.96 -15.77 -9.29
N SER A 311 -3.82 -15.67 -9.98
CA SER A 311 -2.56 -16.24 -9.52
C SER A 311 -2.05 -15.61 -8.21
N MET A 312 -2.42 -14.36 -7.91
CA MET A 312 -2.08 -13.74 -6.61
C MET A 312 -2.94 -14.21 -5.45
N TYR A 313 -4.16 -14.68 -5.72
CA TYR A 313 -5.09 -15.13 -4.68
C TYR A 313 -5.08 -16.65 -4.49
N TYR A 314 -4.53 -17.42 -5.43
CA TYR A 314 -4.56 -18.87 -5.41
C TYR A 314 -3.16 -19.47 -5.61
N ASP A 315 -2.50 -19.82 -4.50
CA ASP A 315 -1.15 -20.40 -4.47
C ASP A 315 -1.04 -21.75 -5.20
N GLY A 316 -2.16 -22.46 -5.40
CA GLY A 316 -2.20 -23.73 -6.13
C GLY A 316 -2.21 -23.60 -7.65
N TYR A 317 -2.31 -22.38 -8.20
CA TYR A 317 -2.33 -22.10 -9.63
C TYR A 317 -0.95 -21.56 -10.04
N THR A 318 0.09 -22.31 -9.70
CA THR A 318 1.39 -22.15 -10.36
C THR A 318 1.26 -22.70 -11.78
N VAL A 319 0.61 -21.91 -12.64
CA VAL A 319 0.83 -22.05 -14.09
C VAL A 319 2.32 -21.94 -14.26
N SER A 320 2.95 -22.93 -14.88
CA SER A 320 4.32 -22.84 -15.39
C SER A 320 4.52 -21.44 -15.93
N ALA A 321 5.20 -20.59 -15.14
CA ALA A 321 5.43 -19.19 -15.46
C ALA A 321 6.43 -19.18 -16.60
N THR A 322 5.92 -19.45 -17.80
CA THR A 322 6.72 -19.62 -19.00
C THR A 322 7.08 -18.27 -19.60
N THR A 323 6.84 -17.15 -18.90
CA THR A 323 7.19 -15.83 -19.43
C THR A 323 7.37 -14.79 -18.33
N ARG A 324 8.54 -14.82 -17.68
CA ARG A 324 9.38 -13.67 -17.26
C ARG A 324 10.20 -14.09 -16.05
N THR A 325 11.39 -14.61 -16.33
CA THR A 325 12.48 -14.88 -15.36
C THR A 325 13.07 -13.56 -14.86
N SER A 326 12.24 -12.68 -14.31
CA SER A 326 12.70 -11.44 -13.68
C SER A 326 12.75 -11.67 -12.18
N GLU A 327 13.94 -11.59 -11.59
CA GLU A 327 14.09 -11.60 -10.14
C GLU A 327 13.32 -10.42 -9.56
N VAL A 328 12.25 -10.71 -8.80
CA VAL A 328 11.48 -9.68 -8.11
C VAL A 328 12.30 -9.20 -6.92
N ILE A 329 12.67 -7.91 -6.93
CA ILE A 329 13.44 -7.31 -5.86
C ILE A 329 12.50 -6.94 -4.71
N PRO A 330 12.80 -7.34 -3.46
CA PRO A 330 11.99 -6.95 -2.30
C PRO A 330 11.88 -5.43 -2.15
N MET A 331 10.71 -4.95 -1.71
CA MET A 331 10.43 -3.51 -1.55
C MET A 331 11.41 -2.79 -0.61
N SER A 332 11.89 -3.46 0.43
CA SER A 332 12.86 -2.91 1.38
C SER A 332 14.19 -2.58 0.70
N VAL A 333 14.73 -3.55 -0.05
CA VAL A 333 15.97 -3.43 -0.83
C VAL A 333 15.82 -2.35 -1.90
N LEU A 334 14.66 -2.29 -2.57
CA LEU A 334 14.38 -1.26 -3.58
C LEU A 334 14.37 0.16 -2.99
N SER A 335 13.73 0.36 -1.83
CA SER A 335 13.69 1.66 -1.16
C SER A 335 15.08 2.12 -0.72
N GLU A 336 15.89 1.21 -0.17
CA GLU A 336 17.28 1.49 0.20
C GLU A 336 18.15 1.79 -1.02
N TYR A 337 17.97 1.06 -2.12
CA TYR A 337 18.67 1.31 -3.38
C TYR A 337 18.39 2.71 -3.95
N ILE A 338 17.12 3.13 -3.94
CA ILE A 338 16.71 4.48 -4.37
C ILE A 338 17.36 5.55 -3.47
N ALA A 339 17.33 5.35 -2.15
CA ALA A 339 17.93 6.28 -1.19
C ALA A 339 19.45 6.41 -1.41
N TYR A 340 20.13 5.29 -1.68
CA TYR A 340 21.55 5.25 -1.99
C TYR A 340 21.88 6.00 -3.30
N ALA A 341 21.15 5.70 -4.38
CA ALA A 341 21.37 6.30 -5.69
C ALA A 341 21.17 7.83 -5.70
N LYS A 342 20.12 8.32 -5.01
CA LYS A 342 19.86 9.77 -4.88
C LYS A 342 21.02 10.56 -4.29
N LYS A 343 21.73 9.93 -3.35
CA LYS A 343 22.72 10.56 -2.51
C LYS A 343 24.13 10.51 -3.09
N HIS A 344 24.50 9.37 -3.67
CA HIS A 344 25.87 9.12 -4.11
C HIS A 344 26.08 9.37 -5.61
N VAL A 345 25.01 9.48 -6.41
CA VAL A 345 25.13 9.61 -7.87
C VAL A 345 24.65 10.97 -8.35
N HIS A 346 25.58 11.71 -8.96
CA HIS A 346 25.33 13.00 -9.59
C HIS A 346 25.80 12.95 -11.05
N PRO A 347 24.91 12.59 -11.99
CA PRO A 347 25.27 12.46 -13.40
C PRO A 347 25.62 13.81 -14.02
N LYS A 348 26.62 13.81 -14.90
CA LYS A 348 26.98 14.96 -15.74
C LYS A 348 26.68 14.65 -17.21
N LEU A 349 26.17 15.65 -17.92
CA LEU A 349 25.88 15.55 -19.35
C LEU A 349 27.19 15.47 -20.16
N THR A 350 27.24 14.55 -21.12
CA THR A 350 28.31 14.48 -22.12
C THR A 350 27.98 15.37 -23.32
N GLU A 351 28.99 15.77 -24.09
CA GLU A 351 28.81 16.61 -25.28
C GLU A 351 27.98 15.90 -26.36
N ALA A 352 28.19 14.58 -26.55
CA ALA A 352 27.38 13.76 -27.45
C ALA A 352 25.90 13.73 -27.03
N ALA A 353 25.62 13.50 -25.75
CA ALA A 353 24.24 13.53 -25.23
C ALA A 353 23.58 14.91 -25.39
N ALA A 354 24.35 15.99 -25.25
CA ALA A 354 23.84 17.35 -25.45
C ALA A 354 23.42 17.60 -26.91
N ALA A 355 24.20 17.14 -27.88
CA ALA A 355 23.85 17.24 -29.30
C ALA A 355 22.55 16.49 -29.62
N ASP A 356 22.40 15.26 -29.10
CA ASP A 356 21.21 14.43 -29.30
C ASP A 356 19.96 15.04 -28.63
N LEU A 357 20.11 15.64 -27.44
CA LEU A 357 19.02 16.35 -26.76
C LEU A 357 18.53 17.56 -27.57
N ILE A 358 19.45 18.31 -28.18
CA ILE A 358 19.11 19.46 -29.04
C ILE A 358 18.39 18.96 -30.30
N ALA A 359 18.92 17.93 -30.96
CA ALA A 359 18.29 17.33 -32.14
C ALA A 359 16.88 16.83 -31.82
N GLY A 360 16.72 16.06 -30.74
CA GLY A 360 15.42 15.57 -30.29
C GLY A 360 14.44 16.69 -29.95
N TYR A 361 14.89 17.77 -29.30
CA TYR A 361 14.07 18.95 -29.04
C TYR A 361 13.60 19.68 -30.30
N LEU A 362 14.50 19.86 -31.29
CA LEU A 362 14.14 20.48 -32.56
C LEU A 362 13.10 19.65 -33.31
N ASP A 363 13.23 18.33 -33.30
CA ASP A 363 12.25 17.43 -33.90
C ASP A 363 10.91 17.48 -33.17
N LEU A 364 10.93 17.57 -31.84
CA LEU A 364 9.71 17.76 -31.06
C LEU A 364 8.94 19.02 -31.48
N ARG A 365 9.69 20.11 -31.70
CA ARG A 365 9.15 21.42 -32.10
C ARG A 365 8.64 21.44 -33.54
N ARG A 366 9.34 20.79 -34.48
CA ARG A 366 8.88 20.65 -35.88
C ARG A 366 7.51 19.97 -35.96
N MET A 367 7.31 18.92 -35.18
CA MET A 367 6.04 18.17 -35.14
C MET A 367 4.91 18.88 -34.39
N GLY A 368 5.23 19.82 -33.48
CA GLY A 368 4.27 20.52 -32.64
C GLY A 368 3.57 21.73 -33.29
N ASN A 369 3.77 21.97 -34.59
CA ASN A 369 3.28 23.18 -35.27
C ASN A 369 1.78 23.15 -35.64
N SER A 370 1.08 22.05 -35.36
CA SER A 370 -0.37 21.89 -35.55
C SER A 370 -1.16 22.45 -34.36
N ARG A 371 -2.18 23.28 -34.62
CA ARG A 371 -2.99 24.02 -33.61
C ARG A 371 -3.61 23.18 -32.48
N LYS A 372 -3.79 21.88 -32.67
CA LYS A 372 -4.40 20.95 -31.70
C LYS A 372 -3.38 20.21 -30.82
N ASN A 373 -2.09 20.33 -31.13
CA ASN A 373 -1.03 19.62 -30.40
C ASN A 373 -0.49 20.50 -29.26
N ILE A 374 -0.02 19.85 -28.19
CA ILE A 374 0.72 20.53 -27.12
C ILE A 374 1.99 21.11 -27.77
N THR A 375 2.06 22.44 -27.87
CA THR A 375 3.21 23.13 -28.47
C THR A 375 4.46 22.84 -27.65
N ALA A 376 5.54 22.43 -28.32
CA ALA A 376 6.78 22.07 -27.64
C ALA A 376 7.41 23.30 -26.97
N THR A 377 7.37 23.36 -25.64
CA THR A 377 7.93 24.45 -24.85
C THR A 377 9.39 24.17 -24.48
N PRO A 378 10.24 25.19 -24.23
CA PRO A 378 11.59 24.97 -23.72
C PRO A 378 11.63 24.18 -22.40
N ARG A 379 10.53 24.14 -21.63
CA ARG A 379 10.38 23.29 -20.44
C ARG A 379 10.53 21.82 -20.75
N GLN A 380 10.10 21.36 -21.93
CA GLN A 380 10.27 19.96 -22.34
C GLN A 380 11.73 19.56 -22.51
N LEU A 381 12.61 20.49 -22.90
CA LEU A 381 14.06 20.24 -22.93
C LEU A 381 14.61 20.07 -21.51
N GLU A 382 14.15 20.87 -20.54
CA GLU A 382 14.50 20.68 -19.13
C GLU A 382 14.00 19.33 -18.61
N SER A 383 12.77 18.93 -18.98
CA SER A 383 12.20 17.62 -18.65
C SER A 383 13.05 16.48 -19.22
N LEU A 384 13.46 16.56 -20.49
CA LEU A 384 14.34 15.57 -21.12
C LEU A 384 15.68 15.43 -20.40
N ILE A 385 16.27 16.55 -19.99
CA ILE A 385 17.52 16.55 -19.21
C ILE A 385 17.29 15.84 -17.86
N ARG A 386 16.21 16.16 -17.14
CA ARG A 386 15.89 15.52 -15.85
C ARG A 386 15.66 14.01 -15.99
N ILE A 387 14.94 13.57 -17.03
CA ILE A 387 14.68 12.14 -17.29
C ILE A 387 16.00 11.43 -17.64
N SER A 388 16.83 12.02 -18.50
CA SER A 388 18.13 11.44 -18.89
C SER A 388 19.07 11.32 -17.67
N GLU A 389 19.12 12.34 -16.82
CA GLU A 389 19.87 12.30 -15.56
C GLU A 389 19.30 11.23 -14.60
N ALA A 390 17.98 11.09 -14.49
CA ALA A 390 17.35 10.06 -13.64
C ALA A 390 17.65 8.63 -14.12
N LEU A 391 17.62 8.39 -15.44
CA LEU A 391 17.95 7.10 -16.05
C LEU A 391 19.41 6.72 -15.81
N ALA A 392 20.34 7.68 -15.93
CA ALA A 392 21.76 7.47 -15.63
C ALA A 392 21.98 7.11 -14.14
N LYS A 393 21.27 7.79 -13.23
CA LYS A 393 21.32 7.49 -11.79
C LYS A 393 20.84 6.08 -11.46
N MET A 394 19.77 5.62 -12.11
CA MET A 394 19.18 4.31 -11.84
C MET A 394 20.12 3.15 -12.18
N LYS A 395 20.94 3.28 -13.24
CA LYS A 395 21.94 2.28 -13.62
C LYS A 395 23.22 2.34 -12.77
N LEU A 396 23.32 3.32 -11.86
CA LEU A 396 24.55 3.66 -11.15
C LEU A 396 25.76 3.70 -12.12
N SER A 397 25.59 4.28 -13.32
CA SER A 397 26.55 4.07 -14.41
C SER A 397 27.95 4.50 -13.96
N ASP A 398 28.76 3.50 -13.64
CA ASP A 398 30.18 3.66 -13.39
C ASP A 398 30.76 4.04 -14.75
N ALA A 399 31.63 5.05 -14.79
CA ALA A 399 32.33 5.42 -16.02
C ALA A 399 33.36 4.32 -16.36
N GLY A 400 32.88 3.13 -16.71
CA GLY A 400 33.63 1.91 -17.00
C GLY A 400 34.23 1.91 -18.40
N GLY A 401 34.89 3.01 -18.77
CA GLY A 401 35.55 3.16 -20.07
C GLY A 401 36.85 3.96 -20.04
N PHE A 402 37.37 4.37 -18.87
CA PHE A 402 38.65 5.09 -18.79
C PHE A 402 39.76 4.21 -18.19
N ASN A 403 40.89 4.21 -18.91
CA ASN A 403 42.09 3.43 -18.66
C ASN A 403 42.50 3.39 -17.18
N GLU A 404 42.89 2.20 -16.69
CA GLU A 404 43.34 1.93 -15.31
C GLU A 404 44.44 2.89 -14.79
N ARG A 405 45.16 3.57 -15.68
CA ARG A 405 46.28 4.45 -15.33
C ARG A 405 45.88 5.79 -14.72
N GLU A 406 44.65 6.27 -14.94
CA GLU A 406 44.16 7.53 -14.34
C GLU A 406 43.45 7.32 -12.99
N LYS A 407 43.03 6.09 -12.67
CA LYS A 407 42.42 5.71 -11.38
C LYS A 407 43.32 5.97 -10.17
N VAL A 408 44.64 5.99 -10.34
CA VAL A 408 45.59 6.15 -9.22
C VAL A 408 45.71 7.61 -8.78
N ARG A 409 45.49 8.58 -9.67
CA ARG A 409 45.70 10.01 -9.36
C ARG A 409 44.49 10.69 -8.69
N SER A 410 43.30 10.10 -8.82
CA SER A 410 42.05 10.59 -8.22
C SER A 410 41.53 9.71 -7.08
N ARG A 411 42.43 9.12 -6.27
CA ARG A 411 42.03 8.35 -5.08
C ARG A 411 41.59 9.21 -3.89
N LEU A 412 41.75 10.54 -3.98
CA LEU A 412 41.43 11.46 -2.87
C LEU A 412 40.02 12.07 -2.95
N THR A 413 39.27 11.82 -4.03
CA THR A 413 37.87 12.30 -4.16
C THR A 413 37.07 11.29 -4.96
N CYS A 414 36.61 10.22 -4.30
CA CYS A 414 35.67 9.26 -4.87
C CYS A 414 34.27 9.88 -5.01
N VAL A 415 34.12 10.85 -5.91
CA VAL A 415 32.84 11.26 -6.46
C VAL A 415 32.71 10.49 -7.77
N PHE A 416 31.89 9.43 -7.78
CA PHE A 416 31.56 8.68 -8.99
C PHE A 416 31.02 9.66 -10.05
N ALA A 417 31.85 10.01 -11.04
CA ALA A 417 31.43 10.86 -12.15
C ALA A 417 30.63 10.02 -13.15
N CYS A 418 29.37 9.75 -12.80
CA CYS A 418 28.38 9.14 -13.69
C CYS A 418 28.15 10.06 -14.89
N LEU A 419 28.17 9.52 -16.11
CA LEU A 419 28.04 10.28 -17.36
C LEU A 419 26.76 9.88 -18.09
N VAL A 420 26.02 10.87 -18.57
CA VAL A 420 24.83 10.63 -19.39
C VAL A 420 25.26 10.19 -20.79
N THR A 421 24.73 9.07 -21.25
CA THR A 421 25.02 8.49 -22.57
C THR A 421 23.93 8.81 -23.60
N SER A 422 24.28 8.75 -24.89
CA SER A 422 23.32 8.90 -26.00
C SER A 422 22.16 7.88 -25.92
N SER A 423 22.42 6.66 -25.42
CA SER A 423 21.39 5.64 -25.22
C SER A 423 20.32 6.04 -24.20
N GLU A 424 20.70 6.73 -23.11
CA GLU A 424 19.74 7.21 -22.11
C GLU A 424 18.89 8.35 -22.66
N VAL A 425 19.47 9.22 -23.49
CA VAL A 425 18.74 10.29 -24.19
C VAL A 425 17.71 9.69 -25.15
N ALA A 426 18.07 8.64 -25.89
CA ALA A 426 17.14 7.95 -26.79
C ALA A 426 15.95 7.33 -26.03
N GLU A 427 16.19 6.71 -24.88
CA GLU A 427 15.12 6.16 -24.03
C GLU A 427 14.28 7.27 -23.39
N ALA A 428 14.88 8.38 -22.96
CA ALA A 428 14.14 9.54 -22.45
C ALA A 428 13.21 10.13 -23.53
N LEU A 429 13.68 10.23 -24.78
CA LEU A 429 12.86 10.64 -25.92
C LEU A 429 11.73 9.65 -26.18
N ARG A 430 11.99 8.34 -26.08
CA ARG A 430 10.96 7.29 -26.20
C ARG A 430 9.86 7.48 -25.14
N LEU A 431 10.24 7.59 -23.86
CA LEU A 431 9.30 7.81 -22.75
C LEU A 431 8.48 9.09 -22.94
N MET A 432 9.11 10.18 -23.37
CA MET A 432 8.40 11.43 -23.60
C MET A 432 7.46 11.37 -24.81
N HIS A 433 7.80 10.63 -25.87
CA HIS A 433 6.91 10.40 -27.01
C HIS A 433 5.69 9.54 -26.64
N VAL A 434 5.89 8.50 -25.83
CA VAL A 434 4.80 7.68 -25.29
C VAL A 434 3.87 8.52 -24.42
N ALA A 435 4.43 9.36 -23.54
CA ALA A 435 3.66 10.26 -22.68
C ALA A 435 2.90 11.34 -23.49
N THR A 436 3.55 12.00 -24.44
CA THR A 436 2.94 13.08 -25.25
C THR A 436 2.03 12.58 -26.38
N GLN A 437 1.71 11.28 -26.44
CA GLN A 437 0.80 10.66 -27.40
C GLN A 437 1.15 10.87 -28.88
N LYS A 438 2.40 11.19 -29.23
CA LYS A 438 2.84 11.23 -30.64
C LYS A 438 2.75 9.87 -31.34
N ALA A 439 2.69 8.78 -30.58
CA ALA A 439 2.49 7.43 -31.10
C ALA A 439 1.03 7.12 -31.49
N ALA A 440 0.06 7.97 -31.11
CA ALA A 440 -1.38 7.69 -31.23
C ALA A 440 -2.19 8.78 -31.95
N MET A 441 -1.59 9.96 -32.17
CA MET A 441 -2.23 11.07 -32.89
C MET A 441 -1.73 11.11 -34.33
N ASP A 442 -2.64 11.11 -35.29
CA ASP A 442 -2.28 11.32 -36.68
C ASP A 442 -1.80 12.78 -36.88
N PRO A 443 -0.57 13.00 -37.40
CA PRO A 443 0.06 14.32 -37.51
C PRO A 443 -0.72 15.32 -38.38
N ARG A 444 -1.65 14.88 -39.23
CA ARG A 444 -2.49 15.76 -40.07
C ARG A 444 -3.83 16.11 -39.45
N THR A 445 -4.47 15.17 -38.77
CA THR A 445 -5.83 15.35 -38.21
C THR A 445 -5.83 15.85 -36.77
N GLY A 446 -4.75 15.60 -36.01
CA GLY A 446 -4.62 15.98 -34.61
C GLY A 446 -5.64 15.30 -33.70
N THR A 447 -6.24 14.21 -34.17
CA THR A 447 -7.16 13.33 -33.45
C THR A 447 -6.47 12.00 -33.16
N ILE A 448 -6.87 11.35 -32.06
CA ILE A 448 -6.32 10.03 -31.71
C ILE A 448 -6.95 9.01 -32.65
N ASP A 449 -6.11 8.33 -33.43
CA ASP A 449 -6.54 7.21 -34.25
C ASP A 449 -6.43 5.93 -33.43
N MET A 450 -7.57 5.37 -33.05
CA MET A 450 -7.62 4.23 -32.13
C MET A 450 -7.00 2.98 -32.74
N ASP A 451 -7.03 2.83 -34.06
CA ASP A 451 -6.50 1.66 -34.79
C ASP A 451 -4.96 1.68 -34.90
N MET A 452 -4.34 2.86 -34.83
CA MET A 452 -2.87 3.02 -34.88
C MET A 452 -2.17 2.34 -33.69
N ILE A 453 -2.79 2.38 -32.51
CA ILE A 453 -2.23 1.79 -31.28
C ILE A 453 -2.32 0.26 -31.30
N THR A 454 -3.35 -0.32 -31.92
CA THR A 454 -3.63 -1.77 -31.91
C THR A 454 -3.03 -2.49 -33.11
N THR A 455 -3.00 -1.86 -34.28
CA THR A 455 -2.51 -2.48 -35.52
C THR A 455 -1.14 -1.96 -35.94
N GLY A 456 -0.60 -0.93 -35.27
CA GLY A 456 0.67 -0.28 -35.62
C GLY A 456 0.63 0.50 -36.93
N LEU A 457 -0.54 0.55 -37.59
CA LEU A 457 -0.77 1.18 -38.88
C LEU A 457 -1.88 2.23 -38.70
N ALA A 458 -1.65 3.45 -39.19
CA ALA A 458 -2.70 4.47 -39.22
C ALA A 458 -3.89 3.97 -40.05
N THR A 459 -5.12 4.42 -39.78
CA THR A 459 -6.28 4.13 -40.66
C THR A 459 -6.03 4.52 -42.11
N LEU A 460 -5.30 5.62 -42.32
CA LEU A 460 -4.87 6.07 -43.65
C LEU A 460 -3.80 5.15 -44.26
N ASP A 461 -2.89 4.63 -43.44
CA ASP A 461 -1.88 3.65 -43.87
C ASP A 461 -2.54 2.30 -44.18
N ARG A 462 -3.57 1.90 -43.44
CA ARG A 462 -4.38 0.70 -43.73
C ARG A 462 -5.19 0.88 -45.00
N GLN A 463 -5.76 2.06 -45.25
CA GLN A 463 -6.44 2.37 -46.50
C GLN A 463 -5.45 2.35 -47.67
N THR A 464 -4.29 2.99 -47.54
CA THR A 464 -3.27 2.95 -48.59
C THR A 464 -2.71 1.56 -48.79
N LEU A 465 -2.56 0.74 -47.75
CA LEU A 465 -2.20 -0.67 -47.85
C LEU A 465 -3.31 -1.50 -48.50
N SER A 466 -4.59 -1.26 -48.19
CA SER A 466 -5.69 -1.96 -48.84
C SER A 466 -5.79 -1.61 -50.33
N VAL A 467 -5.49 -0.36 -50.68
CA VAL A 467 -5.39 0.08 -52.08
C VAL A 467 -4.18 -0.56 -52.75
N MET A 468 -3.01 -0.58 -52.09
CA MET A 468 -1.82 -1.28 -52.60
C MET A 468 -2.08 -2.78 -52.82
N VAL A 469 -2.79 -3.44 -51.90
CA VAL A 469 -3.18 -4.86 -52.01
C VAL A 469 -4.14 -5.05 -53.18
N ALA A 470 -5.10 -4.14 -53.40
CA ALA A 470 -6.00 -4.19 -54.55
C ALA A 470 -5.25 -3.98 -55.89
N ASP A 471 -4.32 -3.01 -55.94
CA ASP A 471 -3.49 -2.76 -57.12
C ASP A 471 -2.57 -3.96 -57.42
N LEU A 472 -1.97 -4.55 -56.38
CA LEU A 472 -1.18 -5.77 -56.52
C LEU A 472 -2.01 -6.97 -57.00
N LYS A 473 -3.26 -7.10 -56.55
CA LYS A 473 -4.19 -8.13 -57.06
C LYS A 473 -4.43 -7.94 -58.56
N LEU A 474 -4.70 -6.72 -59.02
CA LEU A 474 -4.90 -6.42 -60.45
C LEU A 474 -3.65 -6.72 -61.28
N ILE A 475 -2.46 -6.38 -60.79
CA ILE A 475 -1.18 -6.66 -61.47
C ILE A 475 -0.91 -8.18 -61.53
N LEU A 476 -1.24 -8.91 -60.47
CA LEU A 476 -1.11 -10.37 -60.42
C LEU A 476 -2.16 -11.07 -61.30
N GLU A 477 -3.36 -10.52 -61.46
CA GLU A 477 -4.37 -11.04 -62.39
C GLU A 477 -3.99 -10.81 -63.85
N ALA A 478 -3.33 -9.69 -64.17
CA ALA A 478 -2.85 -9.40 -65.51
C ALA A 478 -1.61 -10.23 -65.93
N ALA A 479 -0.95 -10.91 -64.99
CA ALA A 479 0.25 -11.70 -65.24
C ALA A 479 -0.04 -13.22 -65.18
N GLU A 480 -0.03 -13.89 -66.33
CA GLU A 480 -0.26 -15.35 -66.45
C GLU A 480 0.98 -16.22 -66.08
N GLY A 481 1.70 -15.88 -65.00
CA GLY A 481 2.91 -16.63 -64.60
C GLY A 481 3.56 -16.20 -63.28
N ALA A 482 4.66 -16.89 -62.92
CA ALA A 482 5.45 -16.56 -61.73
C ALA A 482 6.19 -15.23 -61.94
N MET A 483 5.92 -14.23 -61.11
CA MET A 483 6.55 -12.90 -61.20
C MET A 483 7.65 -12.73 -60.14
N SER A 484 8.76 -12.07 -60.49
CA SER A 484 9.82 -11.74 -59.53
C SER A 484 9.38 -10.61 -58.60
N LEU A 485 9.80 -10.66 -57.33
CA LEU A 485 9.49 -9.63 -56.33
C LEU A 485 9.95 -8.21 -56.75
N GLY A 486 11.06 -8.12 -57.49
CA GLY A 486 11.56 -6.86 -58.04
C GLY A 486 10.74 -6.33 -59.22
N GLU A 487 10.17 -7.22 -60.03
CA GLU A 487 9.31 -6.85 -61.15
C GLU A 487 7.91 -6.43 -60.69
N ALA A 488 7.39 -7.12 -59.67
CA ALA A 488 6.14 -6.77 -58.98
C ALA A 488 6.21 -5.37 -58.37
N LYS A 489 7.32 -5.05 -57.70
CA LYS A 489 7.56 -3.72 -57.13
C LYS A 489 7.62 -2.65 -58.23
N ARG A 490 8.35 -2.90 -59.32
CA ARG A 490 8.47 -1.93 -60.42
C ARG A 490 7.13 -1.63 -61.08
N LYS A 491 6.32 -2.65 -61.37
CA LYS A 491 4.97 -2.49 -61.93
C LYS A 491 4.02 -1.75 -60.97
N LEU A 492 4.17 -1.95 -59.67
CA LEU A 492 3.41 -1.21 -58.65
C LEU A 492 3.83 0.27 -58.58
N ASP A 493 5.14 0.56 -58.61
CA ASP A 493 5.66 1.92 -58.61
C ASP A 493 5.29 2.66 -59.92
N GLU A 494 5.28 1.97 -61.07
CA GLU A 494 4.82 2.47 -62.37
C GLU A 494 3.30 2.77 -62.36
N ALA A 495 2.48 1.90 -61.77
CA ALA A 495 1.03 2.13 -61.67
C ALA A 495 0.66 3.33 -60.79
N ARG A 496 1.51 3.65 -59.80
CA ARG A 496 1.23 4.68 -58.79
C ARG A 496 1.98 6.00 -59.00
N ASN A 497 2.91 6.05 -59.95
CA ASN A 497 3.78 7.20 -60.23
C ASN A 497 4.52 7.73 -58.97
N ALA A 498 4.80 6.87 -57.99
CA ALA A 498 5.48 7.23 -56.74
C ALA A 498 6.26 6.03 -56.17
N GLU A 499 7.46 6.28 -55.64
CA GLU A 499 8.26 5.23 -55.00
C GLU A 499 7.61 4.75 -53.69
N THR A 500 7.27 3.46 -53.63
CA THR A 500 6.74 2.83 -52.43
C THR A 500 7.85 2.43 -51.44
N LYS A 501 7.60 2.64 -50.14
CA LYS A 501 8.52 2.19 -49.08
C LYS A 501 8.61 0.66 -49.09
N PRO A 502 9.82 0.08 -48.95
CA PRO A 502 9.99 -1.37 -49.00
C PRO A 502 9.29 -2.10 -47.84
N THR A 503 9.07 -1.43 -46.71
CA THR A 503 8.35 -1.95 -45.54
C THR A 503 6.86 -2.14 -45.80
N ASP A 504 6.25 -1.19 -46.52
CA ASP A 504 4.81 -1.17 -46.77
C ASP A 504 4.47 -2.20 -47.86
N PHE A 505 5.35 -2.33 -48.86
CA PHE A 505 5.28 -3.37 -49.89
C PHE A 505 5.41 -4.79 -49.31
N GLN A 506 6.35 -5.01 -48.39
CA GLN A 506 6.49 -6.31 -47.71
C GLN A 506 5.28 -6.63 -46.84
N SER A 507 4.72 -5.63 -46.16
CA SER A 507 3.49 -5.78 -45.36
C SER A 507 2.29 -6.14 -46.24
N ALA A 508 2.15 -5.50 -47.41
CA ALA A 508 1.09 -5.81 -48.38
C ALA A 508 1.19 -7.24 -48.93
N ILE A 509 2.40 -7.74 -49.19
CA ILE A 509 2.62 -9.13 -49.63
C ILE A 509 2.26 -10.14 -48.54
N ARG A 510 2.64 -9.88 -47.28
CA ARG A 510 2.27 -10.76 -46.16
C ARG A 510 0.76 -10.87 -45.98
N LEU A 511 0.04 -9.77 -46.16
CA LEU A 511 -1.42 -9.75 -46.13
C LEU A 511 -2.04 -10.58 -47.27
N LEU A 512 -1.44 -10.57 -48.45
CA LEU A 512 -1.84 -11.43 -49.58
C LEU A 512 -1.54 -12.93 -49.36
N GLU A 513 -0.48 -13.22 -48.61
CA GLU A 513 -0.12 -14.59 -48.20
C GLU A 513 -1.11 -15.14 -47.16
N GLU A 514 -1.52 -14.32 -46.19
CA GLU A 514 -2.56 -14.67 -45.21
C GLU A 514 -3.92 -14.95 -45.87
N GLU A 515 -4.27 -14.20 -46.93
CA GLU A 515 -5.47 -14.45 -47.73
C GLU A 515 -5.37 -15.73 -48.61
N SER A 516 -4.25 -16.46 -48.55
CA SER A 516 -3.97 -17.70 -49.32
C SER A 516 -4.00 -17.53 -50.85
N LEU A 517 -3.91 -16.30 -51.36
CA LEU A 517 -3.97 -16.00 -52.79
C LEU A 517 -2.61 -16.19 -53.49
N VAL A 518 -1.51 -16.07 -52.74
CA VAL A 518 -0.14 -16.11 -53.28
C VAL A 518 0.75 -16.99 -52.39
N GLN A 519 1.55 -17.87 -52.99
CA GLN A 519 2.63 -18.60 -52.31
C GLN A 519 3.99 -18.04 -52.75
N ILE A 520 4.83 -17.70 -51.77
CA ILE A 520 6.19 -17.25 -52.02
C ILE A 520 7.10 -18.48 -52.06
N SER A 521 7.63 -18.80 -53.24
CA SER A 521 8.65 -19.84 -53.39
C SER A 521 9.92 -19.22 -53.98
N HIS A 522 11.03 -19.28 -53.22
CA HIS A 522 12.36 -18.79 -53.61
C HIS A 522 12.36 -17.45 -54.37
N GLY A 523 11.79 -16.39 -53.79
CA GLY A 523 11.82 -15.03 -54.36
C GLY A 523 10.93 -14.80 -55.58
N SER A 524 10.08 -15.77 -55.93
CA SER A 524 9.05 -15.66 -56.97
C SER A 524 7.65 -15.76 -56.36
N LEU A 525 6.75 -14.88 -56.81
CA LEU A 525 5.33 -14.87 -56.43
C LEU A 525 4.57 -15.77 -57.39
N ARG A 526 3.95 -16.86 -56.88
CA ARG A 526 3.08 -17.75 -57.66
C ARG A 526 1.65 -17.71 -57.14
N LYS A 527 0.68 -17.66 -58.06
CA LYS A 527 -0.74 -17.75 -57.76
C LYS A 527 -1.11 -19.16 -57.32
N SER A 528 -1.87 -19.28 -56.23
CA SER A 528 -2.49 -20.56 -55.83
C SER A 528 -3.81 -20.71 -56.60
N THR A 529 -3.88 -21.63 -57.57
CA THR A 529 -5.14 -21.97 -58.24
C THR A 529 -5.88 -23.04 -57.44
N ASN A 530 -6.97 -22.64 -56.77
CA ASN A 530 -7.97 -23.58 -56.27
C ASN A 530 -8.87 -24.02 -57.44
N ASP A 531 -8.51 -25.12 -58.09
CA ASP A 531 -9.50 -25.98 -58.76
C ASP A 531 -9.64 -27.25 -57.94
N GLY A 532 -10.86 -27.50 -57.48
CA GLY A 532 -11.15 -28.54 -56.50
C GLY A 532 -11.03 -29.95 -57.09
N TYR A 533 -10.25 -30.79 -56.43
CA TYR A 533 -10.56 -32.21 -56.24
C TYR A 533 -9.97 -32.66 -54.90
N VAL A 534 -10.85 -33.20 -54.05
CA VAL A 534 -10.55 -33.83 -52.77
C VAL A 534 -9.58 -34.99 -53.01
N ASN A 535 -8.43 -34.98 -52.35
CA ASN A 535 -7.68 -36.18 -52.00
C ASN A 535 -6.93 -35.97 -50.67
N GLN A 536 -7.54 -36.47 -49.60
CA GLN A 536 -6.90 -36.72 -48.32
C GLN A 536 -6.07 -38.01 -48.42
N SER A 537 -4.75 -37.88 -48.39
CA SER A 537 -3.72 -38.87 -47.98
C SER A 537 -2.40 -38.31 -48.51
N THR A 538 -1.32 -38.13 -47.76
CA THR A 538 -0.78 -38.85 -46.58
C THR A 538 0.39 -38.01 -46.08
N PHE A 539 0.47 -37.73 -44.77
CA PHE A 539 1.64 -38.12 -43.97
C PHE A 539 1.31 -37.99 -42.48
N ASN A 540 1.31 -39.16 -41.82
CA ASN A 540 1.33 -39.38 -40.37
C ASN A 540 2.56 -38.70 -39.76
N HIS A 541 2.55 -38.18 -38.53
CA HIS A 541 2.55 -38.90 -37.24
C HIS A 541 2.65 -37.80 -36.15
N SER A 542 2.14 -37.84 -34.92
CA SER A 542 1.42 -38.82 -34.10
C SER A 542 0.79 -38.07 -32.93
N THR A 543 -0.51 -38.18 -32.74
CA THR A 543 -1.10 -38.18 -31.39
C THR A 543 -1.76 -39.53 -31.21
N ARG A 544 -1.40 -40.25 -30.15
CA ARG A 544 -2.29 -41.26 -29.60
C ARG A 544 -2.12 -41.34 -28.09
N ASN A 545 -3.17 -40.88 -27.43
CA ASN A 545 -3.56 -41.22 -26.08
C ASN A 545 -3.60 -42.73 -25.87
N LEU A 546 -3.46 -43.16 -24.62
CA LEU A 546 -4.16 -44.33 -24.11
C LEU A 546 -4.45 -44.16 -22.62
N SER A 547 -5.73 -44.27 -22.30
CA SER A 547 -6.34 -44.46 -20.99
C SER A 547 -6.69 -45.93 -20.77
N ASN A 548 -6.53 -46.43 -19.52
CA ASN A 548 -7.10 -47.65 -18.91
C ASN A 548 -6.75 -49.01 -19.60
N ASP A 549 -6.66 -50.18 -18.97
CA ASP A 549 -7.10 -50.68 -17.67
C ASP A 549 -6.27 -51.96 -17.32
N ARG A 550 -6.18 -52.26 -16.02
CA ARG A 550 -6.00 -53.58 -15.34
C ARG A 550 -5.20 -54.73 -15.99
N SER A 551 -4.19 -55.19 -15.22
CA SER A 551 -4.10 -56.51 -14.55
C SER A 551 -2.81 -57.36 -14.73
N LYS A 552 -2.30 -57.80 -13.56
CA LYS A 552 -1.64 -59.08 -13.20
C LYS A 552 -0.22 -59.45 -13.71
N SER A 553 0.64 -59.58 -12.69
CA SER A 553 1.46 -60.76 -12.32
C SER A 553 2.98 -60.75 -12.58
N ASN A 554 3.68 -60.93 -11.44
CA ASN A 554 4.82 -61.81 -11.13
C ASN A 554 6.09 -61.82 -12.01
N ASN A 555 7.22 -61.38 -11.42
CA ASN A 555 8.36 -62.24 -11.01
C ASN A 555 9.48 -61.36 -10.42
N THR A 556 9.81 -61.47 -9.13
CA THR A 556 10.86 -62.33 -8.52
C THR A 556 12.29 -62.06 -9.02
N GLY A 557 13.18 -61.72 -8.08
CA GLY A 557 14.60 -61.47 -8.35
C GLY A 557 15.38 -60.93 -7.15
N THR A 558 15.49 -61.72 -6.09
CA THR A 558 16.39 -61.56 -4.94
C THR A 558 17.87 -61.60 -5.34
N ARG A 559 18.72 -60.81 -4.65
CA ARG A 559 20.15 -61.09 -4.31
C ARG A 559 20.68 -59.97 -3.38
N THR A 560 20.63 -60.14 -2.06
CA THR A 560 21.65 -60.69 -1.14
C THR A 560 22.89 -59.82 -0.90
N ASN A 561 22.94 -59.31 0.34
CA ASN A 561 24.01 -58.74 1.15
C ASN A 561 25.47 -59.13 0.84
N THR A 562 26.39 -58.19 1.09
CA THR A 562 27.55 -58.43 1.98
C THR A 562 27.88 -57.17 2.80
N SER A 563 28.36 -57.44 4.00
CA SER A 563 28.52 -56.59 5.18
C SER A 563 29.83 -55.82 5.27
N GLY A 564 29.80 -54.67 5.95
CA GLY A 564 30.96 -54.02 6.57
C GLY A 564 30.48 -53.08 7.67
N VAL A 565 30.70 -53.49 8.93
CA VAL A 565 30.36 -52.75 10.15
C VAL A 565 31.51 -51.80 10.47
N ASP A 566 31.24 -50.53 10.80
CA ASP A 566 31.82 -49.89 11.99
C ASP A 566 31.23 -48.50 12.32
N THR A 567 30.69 -48.43 13.55
CA THR A 567 30.55 -47.27 14.46
C THR A 567 29.82 -46.00 13.97
N PHE A 568 28.51 -45.93 14.25
CA PHE A 568 27.78 -44.65 14.34
C PHE A 568 27.35 -44.38 15.80
N ARG A 569 27.78 -43.23 16.34
CA ARG A 569 27.10 -42.57 17.46
C ARG A 569 25.70 -42.13 16.99
N PRO A 570 24.66 -42.20 17.84
CA PRO A 570 23.34 -41.71 17.44
C PRO A 570 23.39 -40.19 17.31
N ILE A 571 23.14 -39.72 16.09
CA ILE A 571 22.87 -38.33 15.74
C ILE A 571 21.53 -37.97 16.42
N GLN A 572 21.53 -36.91 17.22
CA GLN A 572 20.31 -36.31 17.77
C GLN A 572 19.35 -36.00 16.63
N ALA A 573 18.06 -36.33 16.82
CA ALA A 573 17.01 -36.05 15.86
C ALA A 573 17.01 -34.56 15.47
N PRO A 574 16.83 -34.22 14.17
CA PRO A 574 16.73 -32.83 13.74
C PRO A 574 15.47 -32.20 14.35
N ALA A 575 15.60 -30.97 14.87
CA ALA A 575 14.48 -30.18 15.39
C ALA A 575 13.47 -29.89 14.26
N ASP A 576 12.18 -30.01 14.57
CA ASP A 576 11.10 -29.84 13.59
C ASP A 576 11.09 -28.40 13.02
N PRO A 577 11.04 -28.21 11.69
CA PRO A 577 11.05 -26.90 11.04
C PRO A 577 9.82 -26.02 11.35
N THR A 578 8.84 -26.55 12.09
CA THR A 578 7.63 -25.83 12.54
C THR A 578 7.86 -24.99 13.80
N GLU A 579 9.01 -25.15 14.47
CA GLU A 579 9.31 -24.46 15.73
C GLU A 579 9.68 -22.97 15.58
N ASN A 580 10.05 -22.51 14.38
CA ASN A 580 10.60 -21.15 14.22
C ASN A 580 9.56 -20.05 13.95
N TYR A 581 8.27 -20.38 13.80
CA TYR A 581 7.26 -19.38 13.41
C TYR A 581 6.81 -18.46 14.56
N PHE A 582 6.57 -19.00 15.76
CA PHE A 582 6.06 -18.24 16.91
C PHE A 582 6.78 -18.62 18.22
N PRO A 583 8.02 -18.14 18.44
CA PRO A 583 8.81 -18.52 19.62
C PRO A 583 8.16 -18.11 20.95
N GLU A 584 7.38 -17.02 20.97
CA GLU A 584 6.73 -16.50 22.17
C GLU A 584 5.55 -17.36 22.64
N LEU A 585 4.98 -18.20 21.77
CA LEU A 585 3.81 -19.03 22.05
C LEU A 585 4.16 -20.49 22.36
N MET A 586 5.45 -20.85 22.32
CA MET A 586 5.94 -22.18 22.66
C MET A 586 5.44 -22.75 23.98
N PRO A 587 5.35 -21.97 25.08
CA PRO A 587 4.85 -22.48 26.36
C PRO A 587 3.38 -22.94 26.31
N PHE A 588 2.62 -22.50 25.31
CA PHE A 588 1.20 -22.76 25.15
C PHE A 588 0.91 -23.65 23.92
N ARG A 589 1.93 -24.28 23.34
CA ARG A 589 1.79 -25.06 22.10
C ARG A 589 1.13 -26.41 22.39
N ILE A 590 0.11 -26.73 21.60
CA ILE A 590 -0.57 -28.02 21.53
C ILE A 590 -0.28 -28.64 20.15
N ASP A 591 -0.22 -29.97 20.07
CA ASP A 591 -0.07 -30.65 18.77
C ASP A 591 -1.35 -30.47 17.92
N HIS A 592 -1.17 -30.10 16.65
CA HIS A 592 -2.25 -29.88 15.71
C HIS A 592 -3.11 -31.13 15.52
N ASN A 593 -2.51 -32.32 15.60
CA ASN A 593 -3.22 -33.59 15.42
C ASN A 593 -4.16 -33.94 16.58
N GLU A 594 -3.95 -33.34 17.76
CA GLU A 594 -4.78 -33.59 18.94
C GLU A 594 -6.08 -32.76 18.94
N VAL A 595 -6.17 -31.76 18.05
CA VAL A 595 -7.28 -30.83 17.96
C VAL A 595 -8.17 -31.16 16.76
N LEU A 596 -9.35 -31.73 17.02
CA LEU A 596 -10.29 -32.15 15.96
C LEU A 596 -11.34 -31.08 15.70
N LEU A 597 -11.27 -30.42 14.54
CA LEU A 597 -12.28 -29.45 14.09
C LEU A 597 -13.58 -30.16 13.67
N THR A 598 -14.73 -29.67 14.13
CA THR A 598 -16.06 -30.26 13.85
C THR A 598 -16.92 -29.36 12.96
N ARG A 599 -17.33 -28.17 13.44
CA ARG A 599 -18.21 -27.26 12.69
C ARG A 599 -17.86 -25.80 12.96
N ALA A 600 -18.03 -24.91 11.99
CA ALA A 600 -17.88 -23.47 12.21
C ALA A 600 -19.07 -22.93 13.05
N ILE A 601 -18.77 -22.17 14.10
CA ILE A 601 -19.75 -21.53 14.99
C ILE A 601 -20.04 -20.10 14.50
N SER A 602 -19.00 -19.31 14.27
CA SER A 602 -19.12 -17.89 13.95
C SER A 602 -17.95 -17.39 13.12
N ARG A 603 -18.17 -16.35 12.31
CA ARG A 603 -17.14 -15.66 11.51
C ARG A 603 -17.07 -14.20 11.98
N GLY A 604 -15.95 -13.83 12.59
CA GLY A 604 -15.69 -12.47 13.08
C GLY A 604 -14.68 -11.71 12.21
N ALA A 605 -14.42 -10.45 12.58
CA ALA A 605 -13.41 -9.60 11.95
C ALA A 605 -11.96 -10.08 12.19
N PHE A 606 -11.76 -10.96 13.18
CA PHE A 606 -10.45 -11.46 13.63
C PHE A 606 -10.20 -12.94 13.28
N GLY A 607 -11.16 -13.62 12.63
CA GLY A 607 -11.05 -15.06 12.40
C GLY A 607 -12.38 -15.80 12.28
N VAL A 608 -12.29 -17.10 11.99
CA VAL A 608 -13.42 -18.04 12.05
C VAL A 608 -13.30 -18.88 13.34
N VAL A 609 -14.36 -18.93 14.13
CA VAL A 609 -14.45 -19.76 15.35
C VAL A 609 -15.09 -21.08 14.99
N TRP A 610 -14.40 -22.17 15.28
CA TRP A 610 -14.82 -23.54 15.07
C TRP A 610 -15.11 -24.22 16.41
N LEU A 611 -16.14 -25.07 16.45
CA LEU A 611 -16.31 -26.08 17.47
C LEU A 611 -15.37 -27.24 17.15
N GLY A 612 -14.62 -27.71 18.14
CA GLY A 612 -13.82 -28.92 18.02
C GLY A 612 -13.75 -29.72 19.31
N HIS A 613 -12.90 -30.75 19.29
CA HIS A 613 -12.63 -31.60 20.45
C HIS A 613 -11.13 -31.68 20.70
N TYR A 614 -10.72 -31.57 21.96
CA TYR A 614 -9.35 -31.76 22.42
C TYR A 614 -9.38 -32.73 23.60
N HIS A 615 -8.65 -33.84 23.52
CA HIS A 615 -8.72 -34.98 24.46
C HIS A 615 -10.15 -35.40 24.87
N GLY A 616 -11.10 -35.36 23.92
CA GLY A 616 -12.49 -35.72 24.15
C GLY A 616 -13.35 -34.67 24.85
N GLN A 617 -12.79 -33.50 25.20
CA GLN A 617 -13.55 -32.36 25.71
C GLN A 617 -13.92 -31.39 24.58
N PRO A 618 -15.13 -30.80 24.61
CA PRO A 618 -15.54 -29.80 23.62
C PRO A 618 -14.76 -28.49 23.82
N VAL A 619 -14.17 -27.98 22.75
CA VAL A 619 -13.36 -26.74 22.74
C VAL A 619 -13.78 -25.80 21.62
N ALA A 620 -13.59 -24.50 21.83
CA ALA A 620 -13.73 -23.49 20.80
C ALA A 620 -12.35 -23.16 20.22
N ILE A 621 -12.23 -23.18 18.89
CA ILE A 621 -10.98 -23.00 18.17
C ILE A 621 -11.13 -21.78 17.26
N LYS A 622 -10.49 -20.67 17.65
CA LYS A 622 -10.47 -19.43 16.87
C LYS A 622 -9.28 -19.48 15.91
N ARG A 623 -9.56 -19.65 14.63
CA ARG A 623 -8.56 -19.68 13.56
C ARG A 623 -8.53 -18.33 12.84
N MET A 624 -7.33 -17.79 12.67
CA MET A 624 -7.10 -16.53 11.95
C MET A 624 -7.48 -16.64 10.46
N ILE A 625 -7.87 -15.52 9.84
CA ILE A 625 -8.07 -15.38 8.38
C ILE A 625 -6.78 -14.81 7.78
N GLU A 626 -6.37 -15.30 6.60
CA GLU A 626 -5.07 -15.04 5.96
C GLU A 626 -4.65 -13.55 5.94
N GLY A 627 -3.44 -13.25 6.45
CA GLY A 627 -2.80 -11.93 6.41
C GLY A 627 -1.65 -11.75 7.42
N ASP A 628 -0.45 -11.39 6.97
CA ASP A 628 0.78 -11.32 7.79
C ASP A 628 0.69 -10.32 8.97
N ASP A 629 0.06 -9.15 8.77
CA ASP A 629 -0.05 -8.11 9.80
C ASP A 629 -1.01 -8.52 10.95
N GLN A 630 -1.97 -9.41 10.69
CA GLN A 630 -2.91 -9.90 11.70
C GLN A 630 -2.30 -10.98 12.60
N ALA A 631 -1.32 -11.74 12.11
CA ALA A 631 -0.65 -12.80 12.87
C ALA A 631 0.12 -12.27 14.09
N VAL A 632 0.77 -11.12 13.95
CA VAL A 632 1.51 -10.48 15.05
C VAL A 632 0.56 -9.91 16.12
N LEU A 633 -0.60 -9.39 15.72
CA LEU A 633 -1.61 -8.90 16.66
C LEU A 633 -2.31 -10.06 17.38
N PHE A 634 -2.64 -11.12 16.65
CA PHE A 634 -3.31 -12.29 17.18
C PHE A 634 -2.42 -13.11 18.13
N SER A 635 -1.12 -13.24 17.83
CA SER A 635 -0.17 -13.88 18.76
C SER A 635 -0.03 -13.13 20.09
N LYS A 636 -0.06 -11.79 20.07
CA LYS A 636 -0.11 -10.98 21.31
C LYS A 636 -1.41 -11.16 22.08
N GLU A 637 -2.55 -11.29 21.39
CA GLU A 637 -3.84 -11.61 22.01
C GLU A 637 -3.77 -12.95 22.75
N ILE A 638 -3.25 -14.00 22.10
CA ILE A 638 -3.05 -15.32 22.70
C ILE A 638 -2.14 -15.24 23.94
N GLN A 639 -1.07 -14.46 23.89
CA GLN A 639 -0.15 -14.29 25.02
C GLN A 639 -0.83 -13.64 26.23
N ILE A 640 -1.74 -12.69 26.01
CA ILE A 640 -2.54 -12.08 27.08
C ILE A 640 -3.50 -13.12 27.65
N MET A 641 -4.24 -13.83 26.79
CA MET A 641 -5.20 -14.86 27.20
C MET A 641 -4.52 -15.96 28.04
N GLY A 642 -3.32 -16.41 27.65
CA GLY A 642 -2.57 -17.42 28.39
C GLY A 642 -2.14 -17.02 29.80
N ARG A 643 -2.19 -15.72 30.15
CA ARG A 643 -1.87 -15.21 31.49
C ARG A 643 -3.10 -15.04 32.39
N LEU A 644 -4.31 -15.14 31.85
CA LEU A 644 -5.55 -14.91 32.60
C LEU A 644 -6.10 -16.23 33.13
N LYS A 645 -6.28 -16.33 34.45
CA LYS A 645 -6.91 -17.48 35.12
C LYS A 645 -7.89 -16.98 36.17
N ALA A 646 -9.17 -16.90 35.81
CA ALA A 646 -10.24 -16.50 36.71
C ALA A 646 -11.52 -17.27 36.38
N PRO A 647 -12.39 -17.57 37.36
CA PRO A 647 -13.61 -18.36 37.16
C PRO A 647 -14.63 -17.69 36.21
N ASN A 648 -14.62 -16.36 36.12
CA ASN A 648 -15.51 -15.57 35.26
C ASN A 648 -14.84 -15.12 33.94
N ILE A 649 -13.70 -15.71 33.58
CA ILE A 649 -13.01 -15.50 32.30
C ILE A 649 -12.96 -16.83 31.56
N VAL A 650 -13.19 -16.79 30.24
CA VAL A 650 -13.09 -17.98 29.40
C VAL A 650 -11.66 -18.53 29.45
N GLU A 651 -11.53 -19.79 29.85
CA GLU A 651 -10.26 -20.48 30.04
C GLU A 651 -9.56 -20.73 28.71
N PHE A 652 -8.30 -20.31 28.64
CA PHE A 652 -7.41 -20.57 27.52
C PHE A 652 -6.67 -21.90 27.73
N ILE A 653 -6.83 -22.82 26.77
CA ILE A 653 -6.27 -24.18 26.85
C ILE A 653 -4.90 -24.22 26.16
N GLY A 654 -4.77 -23.60 24.99
CA GLY A 654 -3.50 -23.50 24.28
C GLY A 654 -3.65 -23.01 22.84
N SER A 655 -2.58 -23.14 22.06
CA SER A 655 -2.51 -22.68 20.67
C SER A 655 -1.83 -23.72 19.79
N THR A 656 -2.27 -23.81 18.54
CA THR A 656 -1.73 -24.73 17.54
C THR A 656 -1.50 -24.01 16.22
N TRP A 657 -0.46 -24.41 15.51
CA TRP A 657 -0.14 -23.94 14.16
C TRP A 657 0.65 -25.01 13.40
N THR A 658 0.50 -25.05 12.09
CA THR A 658 1.35 -25.86 11.18
C THR A 658 2.24 -24.98 10.29
N SER A 659 1.86 -23.71 10.10
CA SER A 659 2.50 -22.69 9.29
C SER A 659 2.42 -21.32 9.99
N GLY A 660 3.13 -20.31 9.48
CA GLY A 660 2.99 -18.94 9.95
C GLY A 660 1.60 -18.33 9.71
N MET A 661 0.75 -18.97 8.89
CA MET A 661 -0.54 -18.43 8.43
C MET A 661 -1.78 -19.07 9.09
N ASP A 662 -1.63 -20.14 9.87
CA ASP A 662 -2.76 -20.93 10.40
C ASP A 662 -2.86 -20.96 11.93
N LEU A 663 -2.26 -19.97 12.60
CA LEU A 663 -2.30 -19.82 14.05
C LEU A 663 -3.74 -19.88 14.57
N SER A 664 -3.96 -20.82 15.48
CA SER A 664 -5.27 -21.10 16.08
C SER A 664 -5.19 -21.07 17.60
N ALA A 665 -6.12 -20.36 18.23
CA ALA A 665 -6.27 -20.31 19.68
C ALA A 665 -7.38 -21.28 20.13
N VAL A 666 -7.10 -22.08 21.15
CA VAL A 666 -8.02 -23.09 21.70
C VAL A 666 -8.46 -22.65 23.11
N THR A 667 -9.77 -22.51 23.29
CA THR A 667 -10.39 -22.15 24.57
C THR A 667 -11.48 -23.14 24.95
N GLU A 668 -11.95 -23.10 26.20
CA GLU A 668 -13.14 -23.86 26.59
C GLU A 668 -14.35 -23.50 25.72
N PHE A 669 -15.21 -24.48 25.43
CA PHE A 669 -16.45 -24.26 24.69
C PHE A 669 -17.58 -23.83 25.63
N MET A 670 -18.23 -22.72 25.30
CA MET A 670 -19.36 -22.16 26.04
C MET A 670 -20.68 -22.57 25.36
N ASP A 671 -21.34 -23.59 25.88
CA ASP A 671 -22.53 -24.23 25.30
C ASP A 671 -23.82 -23.41 25.40
N GLY A 672 -23.87 -22.43 26.30
CA GLY A 672 -24.97 -21.48 26.45
C GLY A 672 -24.98 -20.32 25.44
N GLY A 673 -23.97 -20.23 24.58
CA GLY A 673 -23.83 -19.14 23.59
C GLY A 673 -23.52 -17.79 24.24
N ASP A 674 -23.81 -16.70 23.53
CA ASP A 674 -23.61 -15.34 24.01
C ASP A 674 -24.88 -14.72 24.61
N VAL A 675 -24.71 -13.74 25.50
CA VAL A 675 -25.82 -13.05 26.18
C VAL A 675 -26.75 -12.32 25.20
N ARG A 676 -26.26 -11.83 24.06
CA ARG A 676 -27.12 -11.14 23.07
C ARG A 676 -28.12 -12.10 22.46
N THR A 677 -27.66 -13.26 21.99
CA THR A 677 -28.50 -14.32 21.44
C THR A 677 -29.52 -14.81 22.47
N LEU A 678 -29.15 -14.86 23.75
CA LEU A 678 -30.07 -15.18 24.84
C LEU A 678 -31.20 -14.14 25.00
N LEU A 679 -30.87 -12.85 24.95
CA LEU A 679 -31.84 -11.76 25.13
C LEU A 679 -32.80 -11.62 23.94
N GLU A 680 -32.35 -11.95 22.73
CA GLU A 680 -33.17 -11.94 21.51
C GLU A 680 -34.23 -13.04 21.49
N ASN A 681 -34.07 -14.11 22.28
CA ASN A 681 -35.02 -15.21 22.32
C ASN A 681 -36.20 -14.89 23.26
N PRO A 682 -37.41 -14.58 22.74
CA PRO A 682 -38.54 -14.17 23.56
C PRO A 682 -39.09 -15.31 24.44
N LYS A 683 -38.72 -16.57 24.14
CA LYS A 683 -39.20 -17.75 24.89
C LYS A 683 -38.52 -17.90 26.25
N ILE A 684 -37.37 -17.25 26.46
CA ILE A 684 -36.59 -17.35 27.70
C ILE A 684 -36.95 -16.16 28.58
N GLN A 685 -37.70 -16.39 29.66
CA GLN A 685 -38.01 -15.35 30.64
C GLN A 685 -36.89 -15.28 31.69
N LEU A 686 -36.21 -14.14 31.74
CA LEU A 686 -35.12 -13.84 32.67
C LEU A 686 -35.66 -12.81 33.66
N SER A 687 -35.61 -13.11 34.95
CA SER A 687 -35.97 -12.16 36.01
C SER A 687 -34.72 -11.57 36.65
N TRP A 688 -34.84 -10.34 37.16
CA TRP A 688 -33.77 -9.69 37.93
C TRP A 688 -33.38 -10.49 39.19
N PRO A 689 -34.31 -10.89 40.08
CA PRO A 689 -33.96 -11.58 41.32
C PRO A 689 -33.19 -12.90 41.14
N ALA A 690 -33.40 -13.61 40.02
CA ALA A 690 -32.82 -14.93 39.81
C ALA A 690 -31.61 -14.92 38.87
N GLN A 691 -31.79 -14.55 37.59
CA GLN A 691 -30.81 -14.84 36.55
C GLN A 691 -30.00 -13.61 36.13
N LYS A 692 -30.65 -12.45 35.92
CA LYS A 692 -29.95 -11.25 35.40
C LYS A 692 -28.91 -10.71 36.37
N VAL A 693 -29.20 -10.72 37.68
CA VAL A 693 -28.25 -10.24 38.71
C VAL A 693 -27.01 -11.13 38.78
N ASN A 694 -27.16 -12.45 38.61
CA ASN A 694 -26.01 -13.36 38.63
C ASN A 694 -25.08 -13.11 37.43
N ILE A 695 -25.65 -12.95 36.23
CA ILE A 695 -24.88 -12.59 35.02
C ILE A 695 -24.16 -11.25 35.22
N ALA A 696 -24.84 -10.25 35.78
CA ALA A 696 -24.24 -8.94 36.06
C ALA A 696 -23.09 -9.02 37.08
N ILE A 697 -23.23 -9.82 38.13
CA ILE A 697 -22.18 -10.05 39.14
C ILE A 697 -20.99 -10.75 38.51
N ASP A 698 -21.21 -11.79 37.72
CA ASP A 698 -20.16 -12.56 37.04
C ASP A 698 -19.31 -11.66 36.12
N VAL A 699 -19.96 -10.80 35.32
CA VAL A 699 -19.26 -9.84 34.45
C VAL A 699 -18.50 -8.80 35.29
N ALA A 700 -19.09 -8.29 36.37
CA ALA A 700 -18.43 -7.32 37.24
C ALA A 700 -17.20 -7.93 37.95
N LEU A 701 -17.27 -9.20 38.36
CA LEU A 701 -16.15 -9.95 38.93
C LEU A 701 -15.01 -10.13 37.93
N ALA A 702 -15.33 -10.44 36.66
CA ALA A 702 -14.34 -10.51 35.59
C ALA A 702 -13.61 -9.16 35.39
N LEU A 703 -14.35 -8.04 35.36
CA LEU A 703 -13.76 -6.70 35.23
C LEU A 703 -12.91 -6.32 36.45
N ALA A 704 -13.37 -6.65 37.66
CA ALA A 704 -12.61 -6.39 38.89
C ALA A 704 -11.29 -7.16 38.90
N TYR A 705 -11.29 -8.41 38.42
CA TYR A 705 -10.07 -9.21 38.25
C TYR A 705 -9.09 -8.54 37.28
N LEU A 706 -9.54 -8.15 36.08
CA LEU A 706 -8.69 -7.51 35.06
C LEU A 706 -8.05 -6.20 35.55
N HIS A 707 -8.85 -5.36 36.21
CA HIS A 707 -8.39 -4.09 36.77
C HIS A 707 -7.52 -4.24 38.03
N GLY A 708 -7.52 -5.42 38.66
CA GLY A 708 -6.67 -5.76 39.80
C GLY A 708 -5.28 -6.28 39.44
N LEU A 709 -5.04 -6.62 38.17
CA LEU A 709 -3.72 -7.10 37.72
C LEU A 709 -2.66 -6.00 37.76
N THR A 710 -1.39 -6.40 37.90
CA THR A 710 -0.23 -5.49 37.81
C THR A 710 0.72 -5.98 36.72
N PRO A 711 0.77 -5.31 35.55
CA PRO A 711 0.05 -4.09 35.16
C PRO A 711 -1.46 -4.31 34.95
N LYS A 712 -2.26 -3.25 35.17
CA LYS A 712 -3.72 -3.30 34.97
C LYS A 712 -4.06 -3.65 33.52
N LEU A 713 -4.95 -4.61 33.32
CA LEU A 713 -5.46 -4.97 32.00
C LEU A 713 -6.85 -4.35 31.81
N ILE A 714 -7.09 -3.78 30.64
CA ILE A 714 -8.35 -3.09 30.31
C ILE A 714 -8.97 -3.75 29.07
N HIS A 715 -10.26 -4.07 29.12
CA HIS A 715 -10.93 -4.94 28.16
C HIS A 715 -11.19 -4.26 26.81
N ARG A 716 -11.70 -3.02 26.80
CA ARG A 716 -11.87 -2.15 25.60
C ARG A 716 -12.99 -2.52 24.62
N ASP A 717 -13.49 -3.75 24.62
CA ASP A 717 -14.62 -4.17 23.76
C ASP A 717 -15.72 -4.87 24.58
N LEU A 718 -16.11 -4.30 25.72
CA LEU A 718 -17.14 -4.92 26.54
C LEU A 718 -18.54 -4.71 25.92
N LYS A 719 -19.18 -5.82 25.53
CA LYS A 719 -20.54 -5.86 24.97
C LYS A 719 -21.19 -7.22 25.26
N SER A 720 -22.52 -7.29 25.15
CA SER A 720 -23.29 -8.52 25.40
C SER A 720 -22.84 -9.73 24.56
N LYS A 721 -22.36 -9.50 23.33
CA LYS A 721 -21.83 -10.58 22.46
C LYS A 721 -20.53 -11.22 22.96
N ASN A 722 -19.73 -10.49 23.74
CA ASN A 722 -18.45 -10.97 24.26
C ASN A 722 -18.61 -11.62 25.65
N VAL A 723 -19.83 -11.61 26.21
CA VAL A 723 -20.19 -12.32 27.44
C VAL A 723 -20.80 -13.66 27.04
N LEU A 724 -20.08 -14.75 27.31
CA LEU A 724 -20.49 -16.10 26.99
C LEU A 724 -21.06 -16.81 28.21
N LEU A 725 -21.98 -17.74 27.98
CA LEU A 725 -22.70 -18.46 29.03
C LEU A 725 -22.42 -19.96 28.94
N THR A 726 -22.35 -20.58 30.11
CA THR A 726 -22.43 -22.05 30.24
C THR A 726 -23.88 -22.50 30.31
N SER A 727 -24.15 -23.79 30.12
CA SER A 727 -25.47 -24.42 30.34
C SER A 727 -26.06 -24.15 31.73
N ASN A 728 -25.21 -23.89 32.73
CA ASN A 728 -25.60 -23.56 34.09
C ASN A 728 -25.85 -22.05 34.31
N MET A 729 -25.93 -21.25 33.24
CA MET A 729 -26.16 -19.79 33.30
C MET A 729 -25.07 -18.99 34.01
N VAL A 730 -23.85 -19.53 34.10
CA VAL A 730 -22.67 -18.79 34.59
C VAL A 730 -22.08 -17.99 33.43
N ALA A 731 -21.85 -16.70 33.64
CA ALA A 731 -21.27 -15.83 32.63
C ALA A 731 -19.75 -15.77 32.73
N LYS A 732 -19.08 -15.89 31.58
CA LYS A 732 -17.65 -15.72 31.42
C LYS A 732 -17.35 -14.71 30.33
N LEU A 733 -16.40 -13.81 30.59
CA LEU A 733 -15.97 -12.80 29.63
C LEU A 733 -14.96 -13.40 28.63
N SER A 734 -15.08 -13.03 27.36
CA SER A 734 -14.26 -13.50 26.24
C SER A 734 -13.79 -12.33 25.35
N ASP A 735 -12.89 -12.60 24.41
CA ASP A 735 -12.36 -11.63 23.42
C ASP A 735 -11.65 -10.40 24.02
N PHE A 736 -10.50 -10.64 24.67
CA PHE A 736 -9.63 -9.61 25.27
C PHE A 736 -8.73 -8.85 24.25
N GLY A 737 -9.06 -8.94 22.95
CA GLY A 737 -8.17 -8.70 21.81
C GLY A 737 -7.92 -7.26 21.35
N LEU A 738 -8.32 -6.22 22.09
CA LEU A 738 -8.03 -4.81 21.71
C LEU A 738 -7.07 -4.09 22.67
N SER A 739 -6.32 -4.85 23.47
CA SER A 739 -5.28 -4.36 24.38
C SER A 739 -3.98 -3.96 23.63
N ARG A 740 -4.09 -2.91 22.79
CA ARG A 740 -3.08 -1.91 22.35
C ARG A 740 -3.02 -1.70 20.82
N ASN A 741 -3.18 -0.42 20.47
CA ASN A 741 -2.87 0.27 19.21
C ASN A 741 -3.43 -0.35 17.91
N ARG A 742 -4.75 -0.24 17.73
CA ARG A 742 -5.26 0.14 16.41
C ARG A 742 -5.24 1.66 16.33
N SER A 743 -4.67 2.20 15.27
CA SER A 743 -4.76 3.62 14.94
C SER A 743 -6.23 4.03 14.87
N TYR A 744 -6.52 5.23 15.36
CA TYR A 744 -7.86 5.82 15.46
C TYR A 744 -8.70 5.69 14.16
N GLU A 745 -8.02 5.60 13.01
CA GLU A 745 -8.60 5.52 11.67
C GLU A 745 -9.26 4.17 11.30
N GLU A 746 -8.80 3.04 11.84
CA GLU A 746 -9.33 1.71 11.45
C GLU A 746 -10.60 1.30 12.20
N THR A 747 -10.94 1.98 13.30
CA THR A 747 -12.16 1.72 14.08
C THR A 747 -13.43 2.13 13.33
N LEU A 748 -13.33 3.03 12.35
CA LEU A 748 -14.48 3.57 11.62
C LEU A 748 -14.94 2.66 10.48
N THR A 749 -14.10 1.75 10.00
CA THR A 749 -14.37 0.94 8.80
C THR A 749 -14.68 -0.53 9.09
N ALA A 750 -14.34 -1.06 10.27
CA ALA A 750 -14.52 -2.47 10.60
C ALA A 750 -15.54 -2.70 11.74
N GLY A 751 -16.80 -2.31 11.53
CA GLY A 751 -17.92 -2.78 12.34
C GLY A 751 -18.87 -1.68 12.79
N VAL A 752 -19.84 -1.38 11.93
CA VAL A 752 -20.97 -0.44 12.14
C VAL A 752 -21.79 -0.72 13.43
N GLY A 753 -21.56 -1.86 14.13
CA GLY A 753 -22.27 -2.23 15.35
C GLY A 753 -21.60 -1.87 16.69
N THR A 754 -20.27 -1.83 16.81
CA THR A 754 -19.59 -1.86 18.14
C THR A 754 -19.61 -0.52 18.90
N VAL A 755 -19.84 0.59 18.21
CA VAL A 755 -19.70 1.94 18.78
C VAL A 755 -20.75 2.23 19.88
N ARG A 756 -21.87 1.51 19.90
CA ARG A 756 -22.99 1.75 20.84
C ARG A 756 -22.66 1.48 22.32
N TRP A 757 -21.68 0.62 22.61
CA TRP A 757 -21.24 0.32 23.98
C TRP A 757 -20.01 1.14 24.41
N THR A 758 -19.49 1.98 23.53
CA THR A 758 -18.25 2.75 23.77
C THR A 758 -18.53 3.98 24.63
N ALA A 759 -17.64 4.29 25.56
CA ALA A 759 -17.79 5.45 26.45
C ALA A 759 -17.56 6.79 25.71
N PRO A 760 -18.22 7.89 26.11
CA PRO A 760 -18.13 9.18 25.42
C PRO A 760 -16.70 9.73 25.30
N GLU A 761 -15.87 9.56 26.33
CA GLU A 761 -14.47 10.00 26.32
C GLU A 761 -13.64 9.23 25.29
N VAL A 762 -13.96 7.96 25.06
CA VAL A 762 -13.29 7.12 24.06
C VAL A 762 -13.69 7.54 22.64
N MET A 763 -14.95 7.97 22.46
CA MET A 763 -15.44 8.52 21.18
C MET A 763 -14.82 9.88 20.83
N LEU A 764 -14.43 10.67 21.84
CA LEU A 764 -13.81 11.98 21.69
C LEU A 764 -12.28 11.91 21.48
N GLY A 765 -11.69 10.72 21.59
CA GLY A 765 -10.26 10.50 21.39
C GLY A 765 -9.41 10.65 22.66
N ASP A 766 -10.02 10.70 23.84
CA ASP A 766 -9.31 10.73 25.11
C ASP A 766 -8.70 9.34 25.45
N ILE A 767 -7.77 9.33 26.41
CA ILE A 767 -7.03 8.13 26.82
C ILE A 767 -7.98 7.14 27.52
N TYR A 768 -8.11 5.94 26.95
CA TYR A 768 -8.88 4.84 27.51
C TYR A 768 -8.37 4.40 28.89
N SER A 769 -9.26 4.22 29.86
CA SER A 769 -8.92 3.78 31.22
C SER A 769 -9.92 2.75 31.77
N GLU A 770 -9.67 2.20 32.96
CA GLU A 770 -10.53 1.18 33.59
C GLU A 770 -11.99 1.65 33.81
N ILE A 771 -12.21 2.96 33.92
CA ILE A 771 -13.54 3.54 34.10
C ILE A 771 -14.35 3.56 32.79
N SER A 772 -13.71 3.31 31.65
CA SER A 772 -14.38 3.24 30.35
C SER A 772 -15.07 1.90 30.19
N ASP A 773 -14.47 0.81 30.69
CA ASP A 773 -15.12 -0.50 30.81
C ASP A 773 -16.33 -0.46 31.77
N VAL A 774 -16.26 0.34 32.84
CA VAL A 774 -17.38 0.53 33.77
C VAL A 774 -18.57 1.19 33.07
N TYR A 775 -18.32 2.13 32.15
CA TYR A 775 -19.41 2.71 31.34
C TYR A 775 -20.01 1.68 30.40
N SER A 776 -19.18 0.92 29.68
CA SER A 776 -19.64 -0.16 28.80
C SER A 776 -20.46 -1.21 29.57
N PHE A 777 -20.08 -1.51 30.82
CA PHE A 777 -20.85 -2.38 31.71
C PHE A 777 -22.22 -1.79 32.04
N GLY A 778 -22.31 -0.47 32.28
CA GLY A 778 -23.58 0.23 32.45
C GLY A 778 -24.52 0.12 31.24
N VAL A 779 -23.96 0.11 30.02
CA VAL A 779 -24.73 -0.13 28.79
C VAL A 779 -25.21 -1.58 28.72
N VAL A 780 -24.36 -2.55 29.08
CA VAL A 780 -24.77 -3.98 29.15
C VAL A 780 -25.89 -4.19 30.19
N LEU A 781 -25.89 -3.47 31.31
CA LEU A 781 -27.01 -3.51 32.28
C LEU A 781 -28.32 -3.00 31.68
N SER A 782 -28.28 -1.95 30.85
CA SER A 782 -29.47 -1.46 30.14
C SER A 782 -30.00 -2.50 29.15
N GLU A 783 -29.09 -3.21 28.46
CA GLU A 783 -29.43 -4.26 27.51
C GLU A 783 -30.02 -5.50 28.20
N LEU A 784 -29.48 -5.89 29.36
CA LEU A 784 -30.05 -6.97 30.19
C LEU A 784 -31.47 -6.62 30.67
N ASP A 785 -31.75 -5.33 30.89
CA ASP A 785 -33.06 -4.86 31.31
C ASP A 785 -34.08 -4.89 30.16
N THR A 786 -33.81 -4.14 29.10
CA THR A 786 -34.73 -3.87 27.99
C THR A 786 -34.82 -5.02 26.98
N ARG A 787 -33.79 -5.86 26.89
CA ARG A 787 -33.58 -6.89 25.83
C ARG A 787 -33.44 -6.33 24.41
N GLU A 788 -33.56 -5.02 24.25
CA GLU A 788 -33.40 -4.33 22.98
C GLU A 788 -31.94 -3.99 22.73
N ILE A 789 -31.62 -3.55 21.52
CA ILE A 789 -30.29 -3.00 21.23
C ILE A 789 -30.19 -1.63 21.91
N PRO A 790 -29.05 -1.24 22.50
CA PRO A 790 -28.93 0.09 23.10
C PRO A 790 -29.30 1.20 22.11
N PHE A 791 -30.15 2.14 22.55
CA PHE A 791 -30.66 3.30 21.79
C PHE A 791 -31.63 2.97 20.62
N ASP A 792 -32.32 1.82 20.64
CA ASP A 792 -33.27 1.45 19.57
C ASP A 792 -34.57 2.28 19.58
N ASP A 793 -34.96 2.74 20.76
CA ASP A 793 -36.11 3.61 21.07
C ASP A 793 -36.06 4.99 20.39
N GLN A 794 -34.89 5.41 19.91
CA GLN A 794 -34.67 6.70 19.24
C GLN A 794 -34.70 6.61 17.70
N LYS A 795 -35.08 5.47 17.13
CA LYS A 795 -35.34 5.35 15.67
C LYS A 795 -36.54 6.22 15.30
N SER A 796 -36.27 7.41 14.75
CA SER A 796 -37.28 8.25 14.10
C SER A 796 -38.10 7.40 13.13
N SER A 797 -39.41 7.35 13.35
CA SER A 797 -40.44 6.66 12.55
C SER A 797 -40.69 7.32 11.19
N LYS A 798 -39.61 7.72 10.49
CA LYS A 798 -39.65 8.13 9.08
C LYS A 798 -38.61 7.31 8.32
N ALA A 799 -39.08 6.59 7.31
CA ALA A 799 -38.33 5.72 6.42
C ALA A 799 -36.96 6.34 6.05
N GLY A 800 -35.89 5.61 6.39
CA GLY A 800 -34.49 6.03 6.21
C GLY A 800 -33.76 6.00 7.55
N GLY A 801 -33.29 4.81 7.95
CA GLY A 801 -32.61 4.59 9.23
C GLY A 801 -31.57 5.67 9.51
N ALA A 802 -31.66 6.30 10.68
CA ALA A 802 -30.63 7.24 11.12
C ALA A 802 -29.28 6.50 11.12
N PRO A 803 -28.24 7.00 10.42
CA PRO A 803 -26.94 6.34 10.42
C PRO A 803 -26.42 6.31 11.85
N ASP A 804 -25.82 5.19 12.26
CA ASP A 804 -25.27 4.95 13.61
C ASP A 804 -24.46 6.15 14.13
N MET A 805 -23.81 6.91 13.24
CA MET A 805 -23.08 8.14 13.55
C MET A 805 -23.90 9.24 14.25
N SER A 806 -25.20 9.37 13.99
CA SER A 806 -26.03 10.39 14.65
C SER A 806 -26.23 10.10 16.14
N ILE A 807 -26.31 8.83 16.51
CA ILE A 807 -26.39 8.36 17.90
C ILE A 807 -25.03 8.60 18.58
N VAL A 808 -23.93 8.25 17.91
CA VAL A 808 -22.55 8.46 18.38
C VAL A 808 -22.30 9.94 18.72
N VAL A 809 -22.69 10.86 17.83
CA VAL A 809 -22.50 12.31 18.06
C VAL A 809 -23.31 12.80 19.27
N LYS A 810 -24.54 12.33 19.45
CA LYS A 810 -25.38 12.71 20.60
C LYS A 810 -24.86 12.16 21.93
N VAL A 811 -24.35 10.93 21.94
CA VAL A 811 -23.73 10.31 23.11
C VAL A 811 -22.42 11.02 23.47
N ALA A 812 -21.58 11.34 22.48
CA ALA A 812 -20.34 12.10 22.68
C ALA A 812 -20.58 13.52 23.26
N ARG A 813 -21.71 14.15 22.94
CA ARG A 813 -22.14 15.44 23.50
C ARG A 813 -22.82 15.34 24.86
N GLY A 814 -23.08 14.13 25.35
CA GLY A 814 -23.80 13.88 26.60
C GLY A 814 -25.31 14.16 26.54
N GLU A 815 -25.86 14.34 25.34
CA GLU A 815 -27.28 14.63 25.10
C GLU A 815 -28.15 13.37 25.19
N LEU A 816 -27.57 12.19 24.99
CA LEU A 816 -28.27 10.90 24.97
C LEU A 816 -27.68 9.92 25.98
N ARG A 817 -28.56 9.20 26.70
CA ARG A 817 -28.20 8.13 27.66
C ARG A 817 -29.07 6.90 27.43
N PRO A 818 -28.58 5.68 27.73
CA PRO A 818 -29.39 4.47 27.64
C PRO A 818 -30.65 4.54 28.52
N THR A 819 -31.76 4.06 27.99
CA THR A 819 -33.05 3.96 28.67
C THR A 819 -33.19 2.63 29.40
N PHE A 820 -34.07 2.60 30.41
CA PHE A 820 -34.36 1.44 31.24
C PHE A 820 -35.88 1.22 31.27
N SER A 821 -36.29 -0.03 31.45
CA SER A 821 -37.69 -0.41 31.62
C SER A 821 -38.25 0.15 32.93
N PRO A 822 -39.55 0.53 32.98
CA PRO A 822 -40.21 0.90 34.23
C PRO A 822 -40.20 -0.21 35.29
N ASP A 823 -40.05 -1.48 34.88
CA ASP A 823 -40.01 -2.65 35.77
C ASP A 823 -38.61 -2.93 36.36
N CYS A 824 -37.62 -2.08 36.08
CA CYS A 824 -36.26 -2.24 36.58
C CYS A 824 -36.18 -1.96 38.09
N PRO A 825 -35.58 -2.87 38.90
CA PRO A 825 -35.41 -2.63 40.32
C PRO A 825 -34.61 -1.37 40.63
N ALA A 826 -35.05 -0.63 41.65
CA ALA A 826 -34.45 0.66 42.03
C ALA A 826 -32.96 0.56 42.35
N SER A 827 -32.52 -0.53 43.01
CA SER A 827 -31.12 -0.79 43.34
C SER A 827 -30.24 -0.97 42.11
N ILE A 828 -30.73 -1.72 41.10
CA ILE A 828 -30.02 -1.93 39.83
C ILE A 828 -29.99 -0.64 39.00
N LEU A 829 -31.12 0.09 38.95
CA LEU A 829 -31.19 1.37 38.24
C LEU A 829 -30.20 2.39 38.81
N GLN A 830 -30.01 2.41 40.14
CA GLN A 830 -29.02 3.26 40.79
C GLN A 830 -27.59 2.89 40.39
N ILE A 831 -27.26 1.60 40.36
CA ILE A 831 -25.94 1.10 39.94
C ILE A 831 -25.68 1.47 38.47
N ALA A 832 -26.66 1.24 37.60
CA ALA A 832 -26.51 1.54 36.18
C ALA A 832 -26.35 3.05 35.92
N LYS A 833 -27.10 3.90 36.63
CA LYS A 833 -26.94 5.38 36.57
C LYS A 833 -25.58 5.85 37.10
N ALA A 834 -25.01 5.17 38.10
CA ALA A 834 -23.66 5.47 38.59
C ALA A 834 -22.58 5.08 37.57
N CYS A 835 -22.76 3.97 36.85
CA CYS A 835 -21.85 3.53 35.79
C CYS A 835 -21.93 4.43 34.53
N LEU A 836 -23.13 4.92 34.19
CA LEU A 836 -23.41 5.75 33.00
C LEU A 836 -23.20 7.26 33.20
N GLN A 837 -22.41 7.67 34.21
CA GLN A 837 -22.06 9.08 34.39
C GLN A 837 -21.21 9.59 33.21
N PHE A 838 -21.50 10.80 32.75
CA PHE A 838 -20.78 11.42 31.64
C PHE A 838 -19.32 11.68 32.03
N ASP A 839 -19.10 12.28 33.20
CA ASP A 839 -17.77 12.48 33.77
C ASP A 839 -17.17 11.15 34.26
N PRO A 840 -16.02 10.70 33.71
CA PRO A 840 -15.32 9.52 34.16
C PRO A 840 -14.97 9.49 35.65
N ALA A 841 -14.68 10.65 36.25
CA ALA A 841 -14.24 10.74 37.65
C ALA A 841 -15.35 10.42 38.66
N LEU A 842 -16.62 10.51 38.23
CA LEU A 842 -17.80 10.22 39.06
C LEU A 842 -18.21 8.75 39.01
N ARG A 843 -17.60 7.94 38.12
CA ARG A 843 -17.94 6.52 37.98
C ARG A 843 -17.28 5.70 39.11
N PRO A 844 -17.98 4.71 39.68
CA PRO A 844 -17.40 3.82 40.69
C PRO A 844 -16.32 2.93 40.08
N SER A 845 -15.40 2.43 40.92
CA SER A 845 -14.46 1.39 40.50
C SER A 845 -15.17 0.04 40.28
N SER A 846 -14.61 -0.81 39.43
CA SER A 846 -15.15 -2.16 39.19
C SER A 846 -15.34 -2.99 40.47
N ALA A 847 -14.40 -2.92 41.41
CA ALA A 847 -14.54 -3.55 42.73
C ALA A 847 -15.74 -3.02 43.52
N ARG A 848 -15.98 -1.70 43.49
CA ARG A 848 -17.13 -1.09 44.15
C ARG A 848 -18.45 -1.48 43.49
N VAL A 849 -18.47 -1.64 42.17
CA VAL A 849 -19.64 -2.12 41.43
C VAL A 849 -20.02 -3.55 41.86
N VAL A 850 -19.04 -4.44 42.07
CA VAL A 850 -19.28 -5.79 42.59
C VAL A 850 -19.95 -5.75 43.96
N GLU A 851 -19.44 -4.93 44.88
CA GLU A 851 -20.05 -4.77 46.22
C GLU A 851 -21.50 -4.30 46.14
N MET A 852 -21.79 -3.31 45.29
CA MET A 852 -23.14 -2.79 45.10
C MET A 852 -24.11 -3.85 44.53
N LEU A 853 -23.65 -4.66 43.57
CA LEU A 853 -24.46 -5.74 42.98
C LEU A 853 -24.72 -6.88 43.98
N GLN A 854 -23.73 -7.23 44.81
CA GLN A 854 -23.90 -8.22 45.87
C GLN A 854 -24.90 -7.74 46.93
N GLN A 855 -24.86 -6.46 47.30
CA GLN A 855 -25.87 -5.85 48.19
C GLN A 855 -27.26 -5.91 47.56
N ALA A 856 -27.41 -5.53 46.29
CA ALA A 856 -28.69 -5.62 45.58
C ALA A 856 -29.23 -7.07 45.54
N LYS A 857 -28.36 -8.08 45.36
CA LYS A 857 -28.74 -9.50 45.42
C LYS A 857 -29.29 -9.92 46.78
N LEU A 858 -28.68 -9.44 47.86
CA LEU A 858 -29.16 -9.70 49.23
C LEU A 858 -30.51 -9.03 49.47
N GLU A 859 -30.71 -7.80 48.98
CA GLU A 859 -32.01 -7.11 49.05
C GLU A 859 -33.11 -7.88 48.33
N PHE A 860 -32.85 -8.46 47.15
CA PHE A 860 -33.82 -9.31 46.46
C PHE A 860 -34.17 -10.57 47.24
N THR A 861 -33.20 -11.16 47.93
CA THR A 861 -33.40 -12.37 48.75
C THR A 861 -34.19 -12.06 50.02
N LEU A 862 -33.98 -10.89 50.62
CA LEU A 862 -34.65 -10.43 51.84
C LEU A 862 -36.08 -9.92 51.60
N ASN A 863 -36.33 -9.28 50.45
CA ASN A 863 -37.62 -8.67 50.14
C ASN A 863 -38.66 -9.64 49.54
N GLY A 864 -38.32 -10.92 49.36
CA GLY A 864 -39.28 -11.98 49.02
C GLY A 864 -40.26 -11.64 47.88
N GLN A 865 -39.74 -11.21 46.73
CA GLN A 865 -40.48 -11.18 45.46
C GLN A 865 -40.11 -12.37 44.57
#